data_AF-A0A9X3MRH6-F1
#
_entry.id   AF-A0A9X3MRH6-F1
#
_cell.length_a   1.000
_cell.length_b   1.000
_cell.length_c   1.000
_cell.angle_alpha   90.00
_cell.angle_beta   90.00
_cell.angle_gamma   90.00
#
_symmetry.space_group_name_H-M   'P 1'
#
loop_
_entity.id
_entity.type
_entity.pdbx_description
1 polymer ?
#
loop_
_entity_poly.entity_id
_entity_poly.type
_entity_poly.pdbx_seq_one_letter_code
_entity_poly.pdbx_strand_id
1 'polypeptide(L)'
;MPVRASLARNAAVAIAAIAASLVVTSAVRGYGTLTSGGERAEHQRITRAALACPGATEVACFEPSSILSLAGGGTAGAVAAPDLDELTTATAHCHDADFVPGGYPRTRLDATASLHACREYARQRFLAAVAAADELLDSEGRIIPSEVALSTPCDFAAPAPTRAKCDVLEHLGRALHATQDFYAHSNWTDEPHAPPQNVNNPVGLNQTVPADVMSLRSSAPAAIPDALTTGCEITTQTDPSFACQGRVRHTTSMPYMGLNKDRGLINPSTGSTSDPTTDRGQVGDNFGRAVTAAIADTQRQWKELAEVLISPPPEGYGARQGKLMICALRRDDPVAACSGRRIAIVIDSSGSNLDTDPANLRIAAGQELNQRLIPASDSTSGSQPDLSAVVDFDNAVRLVSPLADPPLASFAGIDSSGGTDIGAGVNQAIAELTKDPALPANERSGIVVLTDGLDNGNSLLTALDHAATLGIRVNFGFLSPPGVPVNPGRARAAQAQFTPSPELVAAIAATGGTYSRIFSAESQRTFIDLVLQTGLTDLDDPNGARSGGPLELGVTSAGVTGRKGDVITHQYTTRPWRLVTLTVRALSQQPLQLSVRDVRSGRALDSEATGTDDAAAFRTRSLGGDLDVDVTAVQGAGAYELSVQEEGKDLLGTPGRDQLRCGSEPTYVEAGNGDDAVTCGPAPDSLLGGRGADRLRAGAGDDLVIIHRSDLLLGTEQVDGGDGNDTALFLYERPPGVRCSKGTTSIVRLSRRAAFRLRSIEKVLFAYRPCSAPRIVAVKPPRADAPPIPAPTPGKPPKPRLRVTYNVHRPATVRAIVNVSRATSVVVGGHVNITGLRVVTLTSARRQTEGRATLSLSLRVPPGAVRNALRRGVRARLTVAAVTVGSGGSFRKTTLRIAVSGRSAASGTR
;
A
#
# COMPACT_ATOMS: atom_id res chain seq x y z
N MET A 1 -11.16 -11.10 -85.92
CA MET A 1 -12.00 -9.88 -85.97
C MET A 1 -13.31 -10.17 -85.27
N PRO A 2 -13.83 -9.22 -84.47
CA PRO A 2 -14.49 -9.47 -83.17
C PRO A 2 -16.04 -9.38 -83.29
N VAL A 3 -16.88 -9.64 -82.29
CA VAL A 3 -17.22 -8.75 -81.16
C VAL A 3 -18.39 -9.40 -80.36
N ARG A 4 -18.26 -9.43 -79.02
CA ARG A 4 -19.29 -9.46 -77.94
C ARG A 4 -20.43 -10.49 -77.98
N ALA A 5 -20.42 -11.37 -76.97
CA ALA A 5 -21.44 -11.49 -75.90
C ALA A 5 -21.74 -12.95 -75.53
N SER A 6 -20.98 -13.53 -74.58
CA SER A 6 -21.52 -14.52 -73.64
C SER A 6 -20.52 -14.80 -72.51
N LEU A 7 -20.30 -13.85 -71.60
CA LEU A 7 -19.62 -14.11 -70.33
C LEU A 7 -20.15 -13.13 -69.28
N ALA A 8 -21.47 -13.17 -69.07
CA ALA A 8 -22.15 -12.56 -67.93
C ALA A 8 -22.87 -13.68 -67.18
N ARG A 9 -22.11 -14.46 -66.39
CA ARG A 9 -22.65 -15.22 -65.25
C ARG A 9 -21.61 -15.85 -64.31
N ASN A 10 -20.31 -15.87 -64.66
CA ASN A 10 -19.28 -16.45 -63.78
C ASN A 10 -18.28 -15.43 -63.19
N ALA A 11 -18.58 -14.13 -63.20
CA ALA A 11 -17.73 -13.08 -62.63
C ALA A 11 -18.30 -12.44 -61.33
N ALA A 12 -19.21 -13.14 -60.63
CA ALA A 12 -19.79 -12.66 -59.37
C ALA A 12 -19.32 -13.43 -58.12
N VAL A 13 -18.52 -14.50 -58.27
CA VAL A 13 -18.08 -15.33 -57.14
C VAL A 13 -16.54 -15.30 -56.92
N ALA A 14 -15.76 -14.79 -57.87
CA ALA A 14 -14.29 -14.73 -57.75
C ALA A 14 -13.73 -13.36 -57.32
N ILE A 15 -14.57 -12.32 -57.17
CA ILE A 15 -14.15 -10.99 -56.65
C ILE A 15 -14.34 -10.89 -55.13
N ALA A 16 -15.05 -11.85 -54.51
CA ALA A 16 -15.24 -11.88 -53.05
C ALA A 16 -14.12 -12.63 -52.29
N ALA A 17 -13.18 -13.30 -52.98
CA ALA A 17 -12.19 -14.19 -52.36
C ALA A 17 -10.72 -13.75 -52.52
N ILE A 18 -10.44 -12.65 -53.23
CA ILE A 18 -9.07 -12.07 -53.37
C ILE A 18 -9.06 -10.62 -52.84
N ALA A 19 -9.86 -10.36 -51.80
CA ALA A 19 -9.85 -9.12 -51.03
C ALA A 19 -9.63 -9.36 -49.52
N ALA A 20 -9.19 -10.57 -49.14
CA ALA A 20 -9.13 -11.00 -47.73
C ALA A 20 -7.72 -11.33 -47.22
N SER A 21 -6.64 -11.09 -47.95
CA SER A 21 -5.28 -11.36 -47.45
C SER A 21 -4.23 -10.52 -48.16
N LEU A 22 -3.98 -9.30 -47.66
CA LEU A 22 -2.72 -8.53 -47.73
C LEU A 22 -2.97 -7.07 -47.32
N VAL A 23 -3.13 -6.81 -46.03
CA VAL A 23 -2.73 -5.53 -45.41
C VAL A 23 -2.26 -5.81 -43.98
N VAL A 24 -0.96 -6.08 -43.84
CA VAL A 24 -0.22 -5.73 -42.63
C VAL A 24 0.58 -4.48 -43.01
N THR A 25 0.01 -3.32 -42.72
CA THR A 25 0.74 -2.09 -42.38
C THR A 25 -0.10 -1.29 -41.40
N SER A 26 0.49 -1.05 -40.25
CA SER A 26 0.10 -0.16 -39.16
C SER A 26 -0.09 1.29 -39.61
N ALA A 27 -1.25 1.88 -39.37
CA ALA A 27 -1.43 3.33 -39.23
C ALA A 27 -2.78 3.67 -38.56
N VAL A 28 -2.70 3.95 -37.25
CA VAL A 28 -3.43 4.99 -36.51
C VAL A 28 -4.77 5.46 -37.10
N ARG A 29 -5.89 5.01 -36.51
CA ARG A 29 -7.19 5.69 -36.64
C ARG A 29 -7.96 5.68 -35.30
N GLY A 30 -8.14 6.87 -34.75
CA GLY A 30 -9.32 7.26 -33.98
C GLY A 30 -9.31 7.01 -32.47
N TYR A 31 -8.46 7.71 -31.72
CA TYR A 31 -8.67 7.88 -30.27
C TYR A 31 -9.67 9.01 -30.04
N GLY A 32 -10.77 8.76 -29.33
CA GLY A 32 -11.57 9.81 -28.71
C GLY A 32 -13.04 9.46 -28.47
N THR A 33 -13.49 9.60 -27.23
CA THR A 33 -14.86 10.01 -26.91
C THR A 33 -14.77 11.19 -25.98
N LEU A 34 -14.71 12.36 -26.62
CA LEU A 34 -15.36 13.63 -26.32
C LEU A 34 -14.71 14.64 -27.27
N THR A 35 -15.14 14.61 -28.53
CA THR A 35 -14.71 15.57 -29.57
C THR A 35 -15.61 16.81 -29.61
N SER A 36 -16.48 17.00 -28.61
CA SER A 36 -17.22 18.24 -28.44
C SER A 36 -16.35 19.27 -27.74
N GLY A 37 -16.27 20.48 -28.28
CA GLY A 37 -15.54 21.58 -27.62
C GLY A 37 -14.04 21.59 -27.85
N GLY A 38 -13.43 20.55 -28.46
CA GLY A 38 -12.06 20.53 -28.99
C GLY A 38 -10.96 19.95 -28.08
N GLU A 39 -11.33 19.02 -27.20
CA GLU A 39 -10.46 18.09 -26.46
C GLU A 39 -9.94 16.97 -27.37
N ARG A 40 -8.73 16.45 -27.11
CA ARG A 40 -8.05 15.44 -27.94
C ARG A 40 -7.74 14.12 -27.20
N ALA A 41 -8.50 13.85 -26.14
CA ALA A 41 -8.35 12.68 -25.28
C ALA A 41 -6.98 12.62 -24.57
N GLU A 42 -6.57 13.75 -24.01
CA GLU A 42 -5.29 13.98 -23.35
C GLU A 42 -5.08 13.00 -22.19
N HIS A 43 -6.05 12.90 -21.26
CA HIS A 43 -5.99 12.00 -20.09
C HIS A 43 -5.80 10.53 -20.49
N GLN A 44 -6.54 10.09 -21.50
CA GLN A 44 -6.45 8.74 -22.06
C GLN A 44 -5.05 8.48 -22.63
N ARG A 45 -4.47 9.46 -23.34
CA ARG A 45 -3.13 9.35 -23.94
C ARG A 45 -2.03 9.39 -22.89
N ILE A 46 -2.14 10.26 -21.88
CA ILE A 46 -1.21 10.32 -20.73
C ILE A 46 -1.21 8.97 -20.01
N THR A 47 -2.40 8.43 -19.71
CA THR A 47 -2.54 7.15 -19.01
C THR A 47 -1.93 5.99 -19.81
N ARG A 48 -2.10 5.98 -21.13
CA ARG A 48 -1.45 4.99 -22.01
C ARG A 48 0.07 5.15 -22.03
N ALA A 49 0.57 6.37 -22.21
CA ALA A 49 2.01 6.64 -22.23
C ALA A 49 2.68 6.28 -20.89
N ALA A 50 1.93 6.39 -19.79
CA ALA A 50 2.40 6.08 -18.45
C ALA A 50 2.42 4.58 -18.14
N LEU A 51 1.37 3.83 -18.53
CA LEU A 51 1.09 2.49 -17.98
C LEU A 51 0.93 1.38 -19.03
N ALA A 52 0.78 1.68 -20.32
CA ALA A 52 0.60 0.66 -21.35
C ALA A 52 1.90 -0.07 -21.67
N CYS A 53 1.82 -1.34 -22.04
CA CYS A 53 2.98 -2.05 -22.54
C CYS A 53 3.44 -1.52 -23.91
N PRO A 54 4.72 -1.08 -24.05
CA PRO A 54 5.27 -0.64 -25.33
C PRO A 54 5.53 -1.80 -26.31
N GLY A 55 5.36 -3.06 -25.87
CA GLY A 55 5.47 -4.30 -26.65
C GLY A 55 5.09 -5.54 -25.81
N ALA A 56 5.12 -6.74 -26.40
CA ALA A 56 4.67 -8.00 -25.78
C ALA A 56 5.63 -8.61 -24.72
N THR A 57 6.71 -7.92 -24.35
CA THR A 57 7.80 -8.45 -23.53
C THR A 57 8.05 -7.69 -22.23
N GLU A 58 7.28 -6.64 -21.93
CA GLU A 58 7.41 -5.92 -20.66
C GLU A 58 6.39 -6.45 -19.65
N VAL A 59 6.89 -6.91 -18.50
CA VAL A 59 6.10 -7.62 -17.47
C VAL A 59 5.50 -6.64 -16.45
N ALA A 60 5.94 -5.38 -16.46
CA ALA A 60 5.60 -4.35 -15.46
C ALA A 60 4.36 -3.48 -15.77
N CYS A 61 3.85 -3.55 -17.00
CA CYS A 61 2.85 -2.66 -17.58
C CYS A 61 1.45 -3.30 -17.71
N PHE A 62 0.44 -2.52 -18.10
CA PHE A 62 -0.91 -3.00 -18.37
C PHE A 62 -1.03 -3.54 -19.80
N GLU A 63 -1.53 -4.77 -19.93
CA GLU A 63 -1.80 -5.43 -21.19
C GLU A 63 -2.95 -4.75 -21.96
N PRO A 64 -3.09 -4.99 -23.28
CA PRO A 64 -3.95 -4.20 -24.16
C PRO A 64 -5.41 -4.05 -23.72
N SER A 65 -6.05 -5.10 -23.21
CA SER A 65 -7.47 -5.07 -22.78
C SER A 65 -7.62 -4.38 -21.41
N SER A 66 -6.66 -4.60 -20.53
CA SER A 66 -6.60 -3.98 -19.20
C SER A 66 -6.36 -2.48 -19.31
N ILE A 67 -5.39 -2.04 -20.12
CA ILE A 67 -5.18 -0.61 -20.39
C ILE A 67 -6.32 0.00 -21.20
N LEU A 68 -6.98 -0.77 -22.08
CA LEU A 68 -8.19 -0.30 -22.78
C LEU A 68 -9.31 0.04 -21.81
N SER A 69 -9.48 -0.74 -20.74
CA SER A 69 -10.48 -0.47 -19.71
C SER A 69 -10.11 0.78 -18.89
N LEU A 70 -8.85 0.94 -18.50
CA LEU A 70 -8.40 2.10 -17.72
C LEU A 70 -8.40 3.40 -18.53
N ALA A 71 -7.79 3.38 -19.72
CA ALA A 71 -7.52 4.56 -20.51
C ALA A 71 -8.50 4.78 -21.68
N GLY A 72 -9.25 3.77 -22.13
CA GLY A 72 -10.18 3.90 -23.27
C GLY A 72 -9.48 3.86 -24.63
N GLY A 73 -10.20 3.46 -25.69
CA GLY A 73 -9.63 3.19 -27.03
C GLY A 73 -10.65 3.34 -28.15
N GLY A 74 -11.39 4.45 -28.13
CA GLY A 74 -12.52 4.73 -29.02
C GLY A 74 -13.86 4.83 -28.27
N THR A 75 -13.91 4.36 -27.03
CA THR A 75 -14.92 4.63 -26.00
C THR A 75 -14.23 5.16 -24.75
N ALA A 76 -14.99 5.76 -23.83
CA ALA A 76 -14.46 6.33 -22.60
C ALA A 76 -13.98 5.21 -21.66
N GLY A 77 -12.69 5.24 -21.31
CA GLY A 77 -12.15 4.41 -20.22
C GLY A 77 -12.41 5.05 -18.86
N ALA A 78 -12.03 4.35 -17.80
CA ALA A 78 -12.22 4.83 -16.43
C ALA A 78 -11.64 6.24 -16.16
N VAL A 79 -10.51 6.59 -16.77
CA VAL A 79 -9.89 7.92 -16.60
C VAL A 79 -10.73 9.05 -17.20
N ALA A 80 -11.64 8.74 -18.11
CA ALA A 80 -12.54 9.72 -18.72
C ALA A 80 -13.91 9.78 -18.03
N ALA A 81 -14.15 8.95 -17.01
CA ALA A 81 -15.45 8.88 -16.35
C ALA A 81 -15.87 10.23 -15.72
N PRO A 82 -14.98 11.00 -15.05
CA PRO A 82 -15.38 12.29 -14.49
C PRO A 82 -15.90 13.30 -15.52
N ASP A 83 -15.40 13.25 -16.76
CA ASP A 83 -15.88 14.08 -17.88
C ASP A 83 -17.26 13.67 -18.40
N LEU A 84 -17.84 12.58 -17.90
CA LEU A 84 -19.16 12.11 -18.29
C LEU A 84 -20.21 12.39 -17.22
N ASP A 85 -19.89 12.13 -15.95
CA ASP A 85 -20.87 12.14 -14.85
C ASP A 85 -20.51 13.09 -13.68
N GLU A 86 -19.31 13.69 -13.69
CA GLU A 86 -18.83 14.62 -12.64
C GLU A 86 -18.43 16.00 -13.19
N LEU A 87 -18.79 16.35 -14.43
CA LEU A 87 -18.44 17.59 -15.16
C LEU A 87 -18.53 18.92 -14.38
N THR A 88 -19.46 19.02 -13.42
CA THR A 88 -19.67 20.26 -12.63
C THR A 88 -18.96 20.23 -11.27
N THR A 89 -18.22 19.16 -10.99
CA THR A 89 -17.58 18.89 -9.72
C THR A 89 -16.16 19.41 -9.74
N ALA A 90 -15.96 20.67 -9.34
CA ALA A 90 -14.63 21.31 -9.33
C ALA A 90 -13.54 20.49 -8.60
N THR A 91 -13.91 19.70 -7.58
CA THR A 91 -12.96 18.82 -6.86
C THR A 91 -12.52 17.60 -7.68
N ALA A 92 -13.34 17.10 -8.61
CA ALA A 92 -12.95 16.01 -9.49
C ALA A 92 -11.95 16.47 -10.56
N HIS A 93 -12.00 17.76 -10.91
CA HIS A 93 -11.16 18.39 -11.93
C HIS A 93 -10.06 19.30 -11.37
N CYS A 94 -9.84 19.31 -10.04
CA CYS A 94 -8.81 20.13 -9.40
C CYS A 94 -8.88 21.66 -9.68
N HIS A 95 -10.07 22.17 -9.98
CA HIS A 95 -10.33 23.59 -10.22
C HIS A 95 -10.50 24.38 -8.92
N ASP A 96 -10.61 25.70 -9.06
CA ASP A 96 -10.96 26.62 -7.98
C ASP A 96 -9.99 26.57 -6.79
N ALA A 97 -8.69 26.38 -7.03
CA ALA A 97 -7.63 26.64 -6.04
C ALA A 97 -6.77 27.85 -6.45
N ASP A 98 -7.44 28.86 -6.99
CA ASP A 98 -6.84 30.07 -7.52
C ASP A 98 -6.39 31.06 -6.43
N PHE A 99 -5.17 31.59 -6.58
CA PHE A 99 -4.62 32.59 -5.67
C PHE A 99 -3.48 33.38 -6.32
N VAL A 100 -3.49 34.70 -6.13
CA VAL A 100 -2.35 35.58 -6.44
C VAL A 100 -2.08 36.48 -5.22
N PRO A 101 -0.83 36.72 -4.81
CA PRO A 101 -0.54 37.68 -3.74
C PRO A 101 -0.98 39.12 -4.08
N GLY A 102 -1.39 39.90 -3.07
CA GLY A 102 -1.63 41.35 -3.24
C GLY A 102 -3.07 41.76 -3.57
N GLY A 103 -4.01 41.56 -2.65
CA GLY A 103 -5.40 42.08 -2.75
C GLY A 103 -6.37 41.24 -3.57
N TYR A 104 -6.03 39.98 -3.82
CA TYR A 104 -6.81 39.05 -4.64
C TYR A 104 -8.15 38.62 -3.97
N PRO A 105 -9.22 38.32 -4.74
CA PRO A 105 -10.55 38.03 -4.19
C PRO A 105 -10.61 36.81 -3.26
N ARG A 106 -9.69 35.84 -3.42
CA ARG A 106 -9.57 34.67 -2.53
C ARG A 106 -8.34 34.75 -1.65
N THR A 107 -8.48 34.26 -0.42
CA THR A 107 -7.33 34.13 0.47
C THR A 107 -6.50 32.89 0.13
N ARG A 108 -5.21 32.89 0.50
CA ARG A 108 -4.35 31.70 0.38
C ARG A 108 -4.97 30.51 1.10
N LEU A 109 -5.58 30.74 2.26
CA LEU A 109 -6.23 29.69 3.07
C LEU A 109 -7.38 29.03 2.32
N ASP A 110 -8.25 29.82 1.65
CA ASP A 110 -9.38 29.28 0.90
C ASP A 110 -8.91 28.45 -0.30
N ALA A 111 -7.91 28.95 -1.03
CA ALA A 111 -7.35 28.25 -2.18
C ALA A 111 -6.61 26.96 -1.76
N THR A 112 -5.88 26.98 -0.64
CA THR A 112 -5.30 25.78 -0.04
C THR A 112 -6.38 24.76 0.37
N ALA A 113 -7.50 25.21 0.93
CA ALA A 113 -8.60 24.33 1.28
C ALA A 113 -9.23 23.66 0.03
N SER A 114 -9.42 24.40 -1.06
CA SER A 114 -9.91 23.85 -2.33
C SER A 114 -8.95 22.81 -2.92
N LEU A 115 -7.64 23.09 -2.94
CA LEU A 115 -6.66 22.13 -3.44
C LEU A 115 -6.62 20.85 -2.60
N HIS A 116 -6.69 20.97 -1.28
CA HIS A 116 -6.81 19.81 -0.40
C HIS A 116 -8.11 19.04 -0.60
N ALA A 117 -9.22 19.70 -0.97
CA ALA A 117 -10.47 19.03 -1.30
C ALA A 117 -10.36 18.21 -2.60
N CYS A 118 -9.70 18.73 -3.64
CA CYS A 118 -9.40 17.93 -4.84
C CYS A 118 -8.55 16.71 -4.51
N ARG A 119 -7.45 16.93 -3.78
CA ARG A 119 -6.57 15.84 -3.34
C ARG A 119 -7.33 14.78 -2.55
N GLU A 120 -8.19 15.19 -1.62
CA GLU A 120 -8.97 14.28 -0.79
C GLU A 120 -9.98 13.49 -1.63
N TYR A 121 -10.60 14.10 -2.65
CA TYR A 121 -11.43 13.38 -3.62
C TYR A 121 -10.60 12.29 -4.33
N ALA A 122 -9.44 12.64 -4.89
CA ALA A 122 -8.56 11.70 -5.58
C ALA A 122 -8.10 10.57 -4.64
N ARG A 123 -7.74 10.92 -3.38
CA ARG A 123 -7.33 9.95 -2.36
C ARG A 123 -8.48 9.01 -1.96
N GLN A 124 -9.71 9.50 -1.85
CA GLN A 124 -10.85 8.63 -1.56
C GLN A 124 -11.10 7.63 -2.68
N ARG A 125 -10.98 8.05 -3.95
CA ARG A 125 -11.03 7.14 -5.10
C ARG A 125 -9.86 6.14 -5.08
N PHE A 126 -8.64 6.59 -4.81
CA PHE A 126 -7.48 5.72 -4.63
C PHE A 126 -7.69 4.66 -3.55
N LEU A 127 -8.19 5.04 -2.37
CA LEU A 127 -8.46 4.09 -1.28
C LEU A 127 -9.64 3.15 -1.60
N ALA A 128 -10.62 3.61 -2.37
CA ALA A 128 -11.70 2.76 -2.87
C ALA A 128 -11.18 1.73 -3.88
N ALA A 129 -10.20 2.08 -4.71
CA ALA A 129 -9.52 1.12 -5.60
C ALA A 129 -8.78 0.04 -4.79
N VAL A 130 -8.08 0.43 -3.72
CA VAL A 130 -7.44 -0.52 -2.78
C VAL A 130 -8.49 -1.42 -2.13
N ALA A 131 -9.61 -0.87 -1.67
CA ALA A 131 -10.68 -1.66 -1.04
C ALA A 131 -11.35 -2.65 -2.02
N ALA A 132 -11.62 -2.22 -3.25
CA ALA A 132 -12.23 -3.07 -4.28
C ALA A 132 -11.31 -4.23 -4.71
N ALA A 133 -9.99 -4.11 -4.53
CA ALA A 133 -9.04 -5.15 -4.87
C ALA A 133 -9.20 -6.43 -4.03
N ASP A 134 -9.78 -6.34 -2.81
CA ASP A 134 -10.10 -7.51 -1.97
C ASP A 134 -11.00 -8.50 -2.72
N GLU A 135 -11.93 -7.99 -3.52
CA GLU A 135 -12.92 -8.79 -4.25
C GLU A 135 -12.35 -9.47 -5.52
N LEU A 136 -11.08 -9.19 -5.88
CA LEU A 136 -10.37 -9.94 -6.93
C LEU A 136 -10.05 -11.36 -6.48
N LEU A 137 -9.92 -11.57 -5.16
CA LEU A 137 -9.48 -12.82 -4.55
C LEU A 137 -10.58 -13.43 -3.67
N ASP A 138 -10.57 -14.75 -3.53
CA ASP A 138 -11.42 -15.44 -2.57
C ASP A 138 -10.83 -15.41 -1.14
N SER A 139 -11.53 -16.01 -0.17
CA SER A 139 -11.07 -16.06 1.22
C SER A 139 -9.78 -16.84 1.44
N GLU A 140 -9.33 -17.58 0.44
CA GLU A 140 -8.08 -18.33 0.43
C GLU A 140 -6.97 -17.58 -0.34
N GLY A 141 -7.23 -16.38 -0.86
CA GLY A 141 -6.28 -15.57 -1.61
C GLY A 141 -6.07 -16.01 -3.05
N ARG A 142 -7.07 -16.68 -3.66
CA ARG A 142 -7.03 -17.13 -5.06
C ARG A 142 -7.86 -16.22 -5.95
N ILE A 143 -7.39 -15.97 -7.17
CA ILE A 143 -8.11 -15.17 -8.16
C ILE A 143 -9.50 -15.75 -8.42
N ILE A 144 -10.53 -14.91 -8.39
CA ILE A 144 -11.90 -15.28 -8.74
C ILE A 144 -12.13 -15.01 -10.24
N PRO A 145 -12.27 -16.05 -11.11
CA PRO A 145 -12.33 -15.86 -12.56
C PRO A 145 -13.44 -14.91 -13.04
N SER A 146 -14.62 -14.94 -12.40
CA SER A 146 -15.75 -14.08 -12.78
C SER A 146 -15.53 -12.61 -12.47
N GLU A 147 -14.66 -12.29 -11.51
CA GLU A 147 -14.40 -10.92 -11.05
C GLU A 147 -13.27 -10.23 -11.84
N VAL A 148 -12.44 -11.02 -12.53
CA VAL A 148 -11.25 -10.52 -13.24
C VAL A 148 -11.33 -10.61 -14.76
N ALA A 149 -12.27 -11.40 -15.30
CA ALA A 149 -12.40 -11.59 -16.73
C ALA A 149 -12.74 -10.27 -17.44
N LEU A 150 -12.09 -10.00 -18.58
CA LEU A 150 -12.37 -8.84 -19.46
C LEU A 150 -13.03 -9.24 -20.80
N SER A 151 -13.56 -10.46 -20.91
CA SER A 151 -14.28 -10.94 -22.11
C SER A 151 -15.45 -10.02 -22.52
N THR A 152 -16.03 -9.33 -21.54
CA THR A 152 -16.92 -8.17 -21.75
C THR A 152 -16.17 -6.92 -21.30
N PRO A 153 -16.06 -5.85 -22.11
CA PRO A 153 -15.42 -4.61 -21.70
C PRO A 153 -16.04 -4.02 -20.43
N CYS A 154 -15.28 -3.27 -19.65
CA CYS A 154 -15.84 -2.44 -18.59
C CYS A 154 -16.62 -1.26 -19.21
N ASP A 155 -17.77 -0.90 -18.64
CA ASP A 155 -18.59 0.24 -19.06
C ASP A 155 -18.72 1.21 -17.90
N PHE A 156 -18.24 2.44 -18.07
CA PHE A 156 -18.19 3.48 -17.03
C PHE A 156 -19.16 4.64 -17.31
N ALA A 157 -20.02 4.53 -18.32
CA ALA A 157 -20.96 5.60 -18.72
C ALA A 157 -22.39 5.45 -18.15
N ALA A 158 -22.68 4.37 -17.42
CA ALA A 158 -23.95 4.02 -16.79
C ALA A 158 -23.67 3.42 -15.39
N PRO A 159 -24.64 3.19 -14.47
CA PRO A 159 -24.34 2.74 -13.10
C PRO A 159 -23.63 1.38 -13.08
N ALA A 160 -22.30 1.52 -13.01
CA ALA A 160 -21.16 0.66 -12.74
C ALA A 160 -21.15 -0.82 -13.19
N PRO A 161 -19.99 -1.30 -13.66
CA PRO A 161 -19.73 -2.71 -13.95
C PRO A 161 -19.70 -3.56 -12.67
N THR A 162 -20.25 -4.77 -12.72
CA THR A 162 -20.46 -5.64 -11.53
C THR A 162 -19.24 -6.47 -11.10
N ARG A 163 -18.03 -6.15 -11.60
CA ARG A 163 -16.85 -7.02 -11.46
C ARG A 163 -15.74 -6.29 -10.75
N ALA A 164 -15.11 -6.94 -9.76
CA ALA A 164 -14.08 -6.32 -8.94
C ALA A 164 -12.94 -5.67 -9.73
N LYS A 165 -12.46 -6.30 -10.82
CA LYS A 165 -11.41 -5.69 -11.67
C LYS A 165 -11.86 -4.38 -12.30
N CYS A 166 -13.11 -4.29 -12.77
CA CYS A 166 -13.60 -3.04 -13.33
C CYS A 166 -13.79 -1.96 -12.24
N ASP A 167 -14.20 -2.34 -11.03
CA ASP A 167 -14.36 -1.39 -9.91
C ASP A 167 -13.02 -0.77 -9.48
N VAL A 168 -11.98 -1.60 -9.39
CA VAL A 168 -10.62 -1.11 -9.10
C VAL A 168 -10.15 -0.15 -10.19
N LEU A 169 -10.35 -0.51 -11.47
CA LEU A 169 -9.96 0.34 -12.60
C LEU A 169 -10.76 1.64 -12.67
N GLU A 170 -12.06 1.62 -12.33
CA GLU A 170 -12.90 2.83 -12.25
C GLU A 170 -12.33 3.80 -11.22
N HIS A 171 -12.13 3.31 -10.00
CA HIS A 171 -11.63 4.11 -8.90
C HIS A 171 -10.22 4.64 -9.14
N LEU A 172 -9.32 3.81 -9.69
CA LEU A 172 -8.00 4.25 -10.11
C LEU A 172 -8.10 5.32 -11.21
N GLY A 173 -8.91 5.10 -12.25
CA GLY A 173 -9.10 6.04 -13.36
C GLY A 173 -9.58 7.41 -12.89
N ARG A 174 -10.58 7.47 -12.01
CA ARG A 174 -11.08 8.74 -11.44
C ARG A 174 -10.04 9.46 -10.57
N ALA A 175 -9.19 8.72 -9.86
CA ALA A 175 -8.08 9.32 -9.10
C ALA A 175 -6.98 9.89 -10.03
N LEU A 176 -6.66 9.16 -11.11
CA LEU A 176 -5.70 9.59 -12.12
C LEU A 176 -6.19 10.83 -12.88
N HIS A 177 -7.48 10.90 -13.18
CA HIS A 177 -8.11 12.06 -13.83
C HIS A 177 -7.82 13.35 -13.04
N ALA A 178 -8.22 13.41 -11.76
CA ALA A 178 -7.97 14.56 -10.90
C ALA A 178 -6.46 14.91 -10.78
N THR A 179 -5.60 13.89 -10.79
CA THR A 179 -4.14 14.06 -10.75
C THR A 179 -3.59 14.70 -12.03
N GLN A 180 -4.10 14.28 -13.19
CA GLN A 180 -3.69 14.83 -14.49
C GLN A 180 -4.22 16.25 -14.69
N ASP A 181 -5.46 16.51 -14.28
CA ASP A 181 -6.09 17.83 -14.28
C ASP A 181 -5.32 18.86 -13.45
N PHE A 182 -4.76 18.46 -12.31
CA PHE A 182 -3.90 19.34 -11.52
C PHE A 182 -2.75 19.94 -12.37
N TYR A 183 -2.08 19.15 -13.21
CA TYR A 183 -0.99 19.66 -14.05
C TYR A 183 -1.51 20.49 -15.22
N ALA A 184 -2.64 20.08 -15.79
CA ALA A 184 -3.26 20.79 -16.89
C ALA A 184 -3.76 22.19 -16.50
N HIS A 185 -4.27 22.35 -15.27
CA HIS A 185 -4.98 23.55 -14.83
C HIS A 185 -4.27 24.35 -13.74
N SER A 186 -3.03 24.01 -13.43
CA SER A 186 -2.18 24.75 -12.49
C SER A 186 -0.99 25.43 -13.16
N ASN A 187 -0.32 26.30 -12.41
CA ASN A 187 0.97 26.89 -12.80
C ASN A 187 2.19 26.06 -12.37
N TRP A 188 2.02 24.80 -11.93
CA TRP A 188 3.09 23.97 -11.35
C TRP A 188 4.28 23.81 -12.30
N THR A 189 4.02 23.35 -13.52
CA THR A 189 5.05 23.12 -14.54
C THR A 189 5.25 24.30 -15.47
N ASP A 190 4.57 25.43 -15.23
CA ASP A 190 4.67 26.56 -16.15
C ASP A 190 6.06 27.19 -16.05
N GLU A 191 6.57 27.70 -17.17
CA GLU A 191 7.80 28.47 -17.23
C GLU A 191 7.65 29.81 -16.49
N PRO A 192 8.69 30.29 -15.80
CA PRO A 192 8.69 31.64 -15.25
C PRO A 192 8.66 32.67 -16.39
N HIS A 193 7.64 33.55 -16.40
CA HIS A 193 7.54 34.65 -17.36
C HIS A 193 7.98 35.99 -16.75
N ALA A 194 8.39 36.91 -17.63
CA ALA A 194 8.78 38.25 -17.23
C ALA A 194 7.59 39.00 -16.59
N PRO A 195 7.83 39.82 -15.55
CA PRO A 195 6.79 40.63 -14.90
C PRO A 195 6.12 41.62 -15.89
N PRO A 196 4.91 42.14 -15.58
CA PRO A 196 4.23 42.08 -14.28
C PRO A 196 3.37 40.82 -14.09
N GLN A 197 3.57 40.13 -12.95
CA GLN A 197 2.74 39.01 -12.52
C GLN A 197 1.38 39.52 -12.07
N ASN A 198 0.31 38.96 -12.61
CA ASN A 198 -1.07 39.38 -12.31
C ASN A 198 -2.05 38.23 -12.57
N VAL A 199 -3.34 38.48 -12.39
CA VAL A 199 -4.41 37.48 -12.53
C VAL A 199 -4.49 36.82 -13.93
N ASN A 200 -3.94 37.47 -14.96
CA ASN A 200 -3.90 36.97 -16.34
C ASN A 200 -2.55 36.36 -16.72
N ASN A 201 -1.53 36.54 -15.88
CA ASN A 201 -0.21 35.94 -16.06
C ASN A 201 0.36 35.56 -14.69
N PRO A 202 -0.21 34.52 -14.05
CA PRO A 202 0.34 34.00 -12.81
C PRO A 202 1.74 33.45 -13.05
N VAL A 203 2.62 33.60 -12.06
CA VAL A 203 4.01 33.14 -12.12
C VAL A 203 4.08 31.63 -12.34
N GLY A 204 4.84 31.16 -13.33
CA GLY A 204 5.12 29.73 -13.45
C GLY A 204 6.12 29.28 -12.37
N LEU A 205 5.87 28.12 -11.75
CA LEU A 205 6.71 27.62 -10.66
C LEU A 205 7.96 26.87 -11.14
N ASN A 206 8.08 26.63 -12.45
CA ASN A 206 9.17 25.90 -13.08
C ASN A 206 9.43 24.50 -12.50
N GLN A 207 8.43 23.85 -11.91
CA GLN A 207 8.62 22.52 -11.35
C GLN A 207 8.67 21.47 -12.47
N THR A 208 9.50 20.45 -12.29
CA THR A 208 9.69 19.36 -13.28
C THR A 208 9.41 17.98 -12.69
N VAL A 209 9.12 17.92 -11.38
CA VAL A 209 8.85 16.68 -10.65
C VAL A 209 7.37 16.61 -10.26
N PRO A 210 6.84 15.39 -10.03
CA PRO A 210 5.50 15.21 -9.49
C PRO A 210 5.28 16.00 -8.20
N ALA A 211 4.14 16.69 -8.10
CA ALA A 211 3.80 17.54 -6.97
C ALA A 211 3.47 16.70 -5.73
N ASP A 212 4.14 16.96 -4.60
CA ASP A 212 3.92 16.24 -3.34
C ASP A 212 2.48 16.37 -2.83
N VAL A 213 1.79 17.48 -3.15
CA VAL A 213 0.37 17.66 -2.82
C VAL A 213 -0.51 16.60 -3.47
N MET A 214 -0.10 16.03 -4.61
CA MET A 214 -0.84 14.99 -5.31
C MET A 214 -0.38 13.56 -4.96
N SER A 215 0.52 13.35 -3.98
CA SER A 215 0.74 11.99 -3.45
C SER A 215 -0.52 11.52 -2.72
N LEU A 216 -1.04 10.35 -3.11
CA LEU A 216 -2.31 9.82 -2.63
C LEU A 216 -2.14 8.76 -1.54
N ARG A 217 -0.93 8.22 -1.32
CA ARG A 217 -0.58 7.31 -0.22
C ARG A 217 -0.49 8.01 1.14
N SER A 218 0.10 9.22 1.19
CA SER A 218 0.23 9.99 2.45
C SER A 218 -1.12 10.46 3.00
N SER A 219 -1.33 10.34 4.31
CA SER A 219 -2.53 10.90 4.97
C SER A 219 -2.41 12.39 5.26
N ALA A 220 -1.18 12.91 5.37
CA ALA A 220 -0.91 14.30 5.67
C ALA A 220 -0.80 15.14 4.38
N PRO A 221 -1.53 16.26 4.28
CA PRO A 221 -1.38 17.14 3.13
C PRO A 221 0.01 17.79 3.12
N ALA A 222 0.68 17.76 1.96
CA ALA A 222 1.96 18.45 1.75
C ALA A 222 1.81 19.98 1.87
N ALA A 223 2.94 20.67 2.09
CA ALA A 223 2.98 22.12 2.05
C ALA A 223 2.66 22.63 0.64
N ILE A 224 1.82 23.67 0.57
CA ILE A 224 1.43 24.30 -0.70
C ILE A 224 2.38 25.46 -0.97
N PRO A 225 3.10 25.50 -2.12
CA PRO A 225 3.89 26.67 -2.47
C PRO A 225 3.04 27.93 -2.51
N ASP A 226 3.54 29.04 -1.95
CA ASP A 226 2.76 30.28 -1.82
C ASP A 226 2.17 30.77 -3.15
N ALA A 227 2.94 30.60 -4.22
CA ALA A 227 2.59 31.01 -5.58
C ALA A 227 1.80 29.96 -6.39
N LEU A 228 1.51 28.77 -5.84
CA LEU A 228 0.72 27.75 -6.56
C LEU A 228 -0.73 28.21 -6.73
N THR A 229 -1.23 28.17 -7.97
CA THR A 229 -2.60 28.53 -8.30
C THR A 229 -3.16 27.55 -9.33
N THR A 230 -4.44 27.20 -9.20
CA THR A 230 -5.21 26.54 -10.27
C THR A 230 -6.24 27.51 -10.87
N GLY A 231 -6.86 27.14 -11.98
CA GLY A 231 -7.87 27.97 -12.64
C GLY A 231 -9.24 27.94 -11.95
N CYS A 232 -9.90 29.10 -11.87
CA CYS A 232 -11.33 29.21 -11.55
C CYS A 232 -12.18 28.75 -12.74
N GLU A 233 -13.16 27.89 -12.49
CA GLU A 233 -14.10 27.39 -13.51
C GLU A 233 -15.55 27.64 -13.06
N ILE A 234 -16.44 28.00 -13.99
CA ILE A 234 -17.84 28.28 -13.68
C ILE A 234 -18.65 27.01 -13.89
N THR A 235 -18.88 26.23 -12.83
CA THR A 235 -19.56 24.93 -12.93
C THR A 235 -21.07 24.95 -12.68
N THR A 236 -21.67 26.09 -12.28
CA THR A 236 -23.12 26.21 -12.03
C THR A 236 -23.77 27.37 -12.80
N GLN A 237 -24.92 27.11 -13.43
CA GLN A 237 -25.70 28.10 -14.19
C GLN A 237 -26.40 29.19 -13.34
N THR A 238 -26.23 29.24 -12.01
CA THR A 238 -26.87 30.26 -11.17
C THR A 238 -25.90 31.40 -10.87
N ASP A 239 -25.99 32.39 -11.76
CA ASP A 239 -25.20 33.64 -11.92
C ASP A 239 -23.80 33.51 -12.54
N PRO A 240 -23.73 33.24 -13.86
CA PRO A 240 -22.47 33.05 -14.60
C PRO A 240 -21.67 34.34 -14.84
N SER A 241 -22.17 35.51 -14.44
CA SER A 241 -21.59 36.78 -14.90
C SER A 241 -20.44 37.32 -14.05
N PHE A 242 -20.22 36.82 -12.82
CA PHE A 242 -19.22 37.37 -11.89
C PHE A 242 -18.35 36.36 -11.11
N ALA A 243 -18.61 35.04 -11.16
CA ALA A 243 -17.97 34.06 -10.25
C ALA A 243 -16.43 33.95 -10.37
N CYS A 244 -15.89 34.08 -11.59
CA CYS A 244 -14.44 34.11 -11.87
C CYS A 244 -13.95 35.52 -12.27
N GLN A 245 -14.73 36.58 -12.03
CA GLN A 245 -14.29 37.93 -12.37
C GLN A 245 -13.16 38.38 -11.44
N GLY A 246 -12.06 38.89 -12.03
CA GLY A 246 -10.87 39.28 -11.28
C GLY A 246 -10.09 38.10 -10.67
N ARG A 247 -10.43 36.86 -11.07
CA ARG A 247 -9.75 35.63 -10.66
C ARG A 247 -8.98 35.04 -11.84
N VAL A 248 -7.91 34.29 -11.53
CA VAL A 248 -7.18 33.43 -12.47
C VAL A 248 -8.16 32.40 -13.02
N ARG A 249 -8.33 32.36 -14.34
CA ARG A 249 -9.32 31.51 -15.00
C ARG A 249 -8.72 30.16 -15.40
N HIS A 250 -9.56 29.14 -15.46
CA HIS A 250 -9.22 27.87 -16.09
C HIS A 250 -9.15 28.05 -17.61
N THR A 251 -10.26 28.42 -18.25
CA THR A 251 -10.33 28.65 -19.70
C THR A 251 -9.97 30.08 -20.11
N THR A 252 -9.49 30.25 -21.35
CA THR A 252 -9.31 31.56 -21.97
C THR A 252 -10.68 32.20 -22.24
N SER A 253 -10.80 33.49 -21.89
CA SER A 253 -11.87 34.35 -22.40
C SER A 253 -11.24 35.69 -22.75
N MET A 254 -11.14 36.02 -24.04
CA MET A 254 -10.48 37.26 -24.50
C MET A 254 -10.93 38.48 -23.69
N PRO A 255 -10.02 39.29 -23.11
CA PRO A 255 -8.55 39.32 -23.29
C PRO A 255 -7.73 38.52 -22.25
N TYR A 256 -8.34 37.60 -21.49
CA TYR A 256 -7.72 36.92 -20.34
C TYR A 256 -7.19 35.53 -20.71
N MET A 257 -5.89 35.28 -20.43
CA MET A 257 -5.28 33.95 -20.57
C MET A 257 -5.68 33.06 -19.39
N GLY A 258 -6.21 31.87 -19.69
CA GLY A 258 -6.49 30.84 -18.68
C GLY A 258 -5.25 29.98 -18.36
N LEU A 259 -5.35 29.11 -17.35
CA LEU A 259 -4.30 28.15 -16.99
C LEU A 259 -4.35 26.82 -17.76
N ASN A 260 -5.47 26.54 -18.45
CA ASN A 260 -5.74 25.30 -19.17
C ASN A 260 -4.68 24.99 -20.26
N LYS A 261 -4.22 23.74 -20.29
CA LYS A 261 -3.26 23.19 -21.26
C LYS A 261 -3.80 21.99 -22.08
N ASP A 262 -5.09 21.62 -21.98
CA ASP A 262 -5.70 20.37 -22.48
C ASP A 262 -6.16 20.40 -23.93
N ARG A 263 -5.36 20.95 -24.84
CA ARG A 263 -5.75 20.97 -26.26
C ARG A 263 -4.57 20.74 -27.17
N GLY A 264 -3.80 19.70 -26.88
CA GLY A 264 -2.59 19.34 -27.63
C GLY A 264 -2.58 17.87 -28.06
N LEU A 265 -1.62 17.49 -28.90
CA LEU A 265 -1.43 16.09 -29.28
C LEU A 265 -0.39 15.44 -28.38
N ILE A 266 -0.70 14.22 -27.94
CA ILE A 266 0.18 13.37 -27.15
C ILE A 266 0.32 12.04 -27.86
N ASN A 267 1.54 11.59 -28.08
CA ASN A 267 1.81 10.23 -28.55
C ASN A 267 1.52 9.24 -27.39
N PRO A 268 0.55 8.34 -27.52
CA PRO A 268 0.15 7.44 -26.43
C PRO A 268 1.19 6.35 -26.10
N SER A 269 2.24 6.19 -26.89
CA SER A 269 3.33 5.23 -26.64
C SER A 269 4.58 5.89 -26.05
N THR A 270 4.84 7.16 -26.36
CA THR A 270 6.08 7.84 -25.94
C THR A 270 5.84 9.03 -25.02
N GLY A 271 4.60 9.51 -24.89
CA GLY A 271 4.28 10.76 -24.19
C GLY A 271 4.71 12.03 -24.94
N SER A 272 5.35 11.92 -26.12
CA SER A 272 5.83 13.08 -26.88
C SER A 272 4.68 13.98 -27.31
N THR A 273 4.86 15.30 -27.17
CA THR A 273 3.82 16.31 -27.37
C THR A 273 3.99 17.11 -28.66
N SER A 274 2.88 17.54 -29.26
CA SER A 274 2.86 18.49 -30.39
C SER A 274 1.54 19.29 -30.43
N ASP A 275 1.49 20.32 -31.28
CA ASP A 275 0.29 21.14 -31.55
C ASP A 275 -0.47 21.66 -30.32
N PRO A 276 0.17 22.36 -29.36
CA PRO A 276 -0.57 23.00 -28.27
C PRO A 276 -1.50 24.09 -28.85
N THR A 277 -2.79 24.05 -28.51
CA THR A 277 -3.77 25.02 -29.03
C THR A 277 -4.38 25.94 -27.98
N THR A 278 -4.10 25.74 -26.68
CA THR A 278 -4.45 26.73 -25.65
C THR A 278 -3.40 27.82 -25.58
N ASP A 279 -3.79 29.05 -25.26
CA ASP A 279 -2.84 30.16 -25.14
C ASP A 279 -1.73 29.83 -24.14
N ARG A 280 -2.07 29.23 -22.98
CA ARG A 280 -1.08 28.88 -21.96
C ARG A 280 -0.16 27.73 -22.39
N GLY A 281 -0.70 26.75 -23.12
CA GLY A 281 0.08 25.63 -23.65
C GLY A 281 1.07 26.04 -24.74
N GLN A 282 0.78 27.12 -25.48
CA GLN A 282 1.66 27.70 -26.50
C GLN A 282 2.79 28.56 -25.94
N VAL A 283 2.71 28.92 -24.66
CA VAL A 283 3.77 29.67 -24.02
C VAL A 283 4.92 28.73 -23.67
N GLY A 284 6.07 28.94 -24.32
CA GLY A 284 7.24 28.07 -24.12
C GLY A 284 6.92 26.61 -24.42
N ASP A 285 7.36 25.71 -23.55
CA ASP A 285 7.00 24.28 -23.59
C ASP A 285 6.01 23.89 -22.47
N ASN A 286 5.14 24.81 -22.04
CA ASN A 286 4.24 24.57 -20.91
C ASN A 286 3.37 23.31 -21.07
N PHE A 287 2.88 23.03 -22.29
CA PHE A 287 2.12 21.81 -22.57
C PHE A 287 2.97 20.54 -22.41
N GLY A 288 4.15 20.49 -23.02
CA GLY A 288 5.06 19.32 -22.94
C GLY A 288 5.50 19.04 -21.51
N ARG A 289 5.79 20.09 -20.74
CA ARG A 289 6.17 19.99 -19.33
C ARG A 289 5.02 19.49 -18.45
N ALA A 290 3.79 19.96 -18.67
CA ALA A 290 2.62 19.49 -17.95
C ALA A 290 2.35 17.99 -18.23
N VAL A 291 2.41 17.58 -19.49
CA VAL A 291 2.25 16.17 -19.90
C VAL A 291 3.35 15.29 -19.28
N THR A 292 4.60 15.73 -19.32
CA THR A 292 5.72 14.98 -18.72
C THR A 292 5.52 14.77 -17.22
N ALA A 293 5.13 15.81 -16.49
CA ALA A 293 4.85 15.71 -15.06
C ALA A 293 3.62 14.83 -14.77
N ALA A 294 2.56 14.93 -15.59
CA ALA A 294 1.36 14.12 -15.45
C ALA A 294 1.61 12.62 -15.72
N ILE A 295 2.48 12.28 -16.68
CA ILE A 295 2.94 10.89 -16.92
C ILE A 295 3.70 10.37 -15.70
N ALA A 296 4.69 11.14 -15.23
CA ALA A 296 5.49 10.75 -14.07
C ALA A 296 4.64 10.59 -12.80
N ASP A 297 3.66 11.46 -12.61
CA ASP A 297 2.74 11.36 -11.47
C ASP A 297 1.76 10.18 -11.64
N THR A 298 1.24 9.92 -12.84
CA THR A 298 0.42 8.74 -13.12
C THR A 298 1.17 7.44 -12.78
N GLN A 299 2.46 7.37 -13.13
CA GLN A 299 3.34 6.25 -12.74
C GLN A 299 3.52 6.16 -11.22
N ARG A 300 3.71 7.31 -10.55
CA ARG A 300 3.77 7.37 -9.07
C ARG A 300 2.47 6.86 -8.44
N GLN A 301 1.30 7.27 -8.92
CA GLN A 301 0.02 6.83 -8.35
C GLN A 301 -0.20 5.32 -8.49
N TRP A 302 0.16 4.74 -9.64
CA TRP A 302 0.14 3.29 -9.80
C TRP A 302 1.12 2.60 -8.85
N LYS A 303 2.35 3.12 -8.74
CA LYS A 303 3.36 2.60 -7.80
C LYS A 303 2.84 2.66 -6.36
N GLU A 304 2.31 3.80 -5.92
CA GLU A 304 1.74 3.99 -4.58
C GLU A 304 0.56 3.04 -4.32
N LEU A 305 -0.31 2.80 -5.30
CA LEU A 305 -1.42 1.84 -5.16
C LEU A 305 -0.89 0.42 -4.99
N ALA A 306 0.08 0.01 -5.81
CA ALA A 306 0.73 -1.28 -5.69
C ALA A 306 1.41 -1.44 -4.32
N GLU A 307 2.13 -0.43 -3.84
CA GLU A 307 2.77 -0.39 -2.51
C GLU A 307 1.74 -0.53 -1.38
N VAL A 308 0.59 0.13 -1.48
CA VAL A 308 -0.48 -0.02 -0.49
C VAL A 308 -1.07 -1.44 -0.54
N LEU A 309 -1.29 -2.03 -1.72
CA LEU A 309 -1.80 -3.40 -1.81
C LEU A 309 -0.87 -4.43 -1.15
N ILE A 310 0.45 -4.27 -1.30
CA ILE A 310 1.44 -5.17 -0.67
C ILE A 310 1.71 -4.88 0.81
N SER A 311 1.34 -3.68 1.30
CA SER A 311 1.53 -3.30 2.70
C SER A 311 0.74 -4.22 3.65
N PRO A 312 1.21 -4.45 4.89
CA PRO A 312 0.50 -5.30 5.84
C PRO A 312 -0.85 -4.71 6.26
N PRO A 313 -1.82 -5.54 6.68
CA PRO A 313 -3.08 -5.07 7.26
C PRO A 313 -2.84 -4.18 8.51
N PRO A 314 -3.67 -3.15 8.75
CA PRO A 314 -4.95 -2.86 8.07
C PRO A 314 -4.82 -1.93 6.85
N GLU A 315 -3.61 -1.48 6.49
CA GLU A 315 -3.44 -0.54 5.37
C GLU A 315 -3.55 -1.23 4.01
N GLY A 316 -3.07 -2.48 3.90
CA GLY A 316 -3.15 -3.31 2.70
C GLY A 316 -3.51 -4.77 2.97
N TYR A 317 -3.08 -5.66 2.07
CA TYR A 317 -3.39 -7.10 2.08
C TYR A 317 -2.16 -8.00 2.29
N GLY A 318 -0.98 -7.41 2.46
CA GLY A 318 0.29 -8.11 2.54
C GLY A 318 0.82 -8.55 1.17
N ALA A 319 2.14 -8.76 1.09
CA ALA A 319 2.83 -8.90 -0.19
C ALA A 319 2.29 -10.03 -1.09
N ARG A 320 1.94 -11.19 -0.51
CA ARG A 320 1.44 -12.34 -1.28
C ARG A 320 0.14 -12.02 -2.02
N GLN A 321 -0.86 -11.52 -1.31
CA GLN A 321 -2.17 -11.21 -1.88
C GLN A 321 -2.09 -9.95 -2.75
N GLY A 322 -1.40 -8.91 -2.26
CA GLY A 322 -1.20 -7.66 -2.99
C GLY A 322 -0.56 -7.87 -4.36
N LYS A 323 0.47 -8.71 -4.48
CA LYS A 323 1.11 -9.03 -5.77
C LYS A 323 0.19 -9.77 -6.74
N LEU A 324 -0.62 -10.70 -6.24
CA LEU A 324 -1.64 -11.36 -7.06
C LEU A 324 -2.69 -10.36 -7.55
N MET A 325 -3.13 -9.42 -6.71
CA MET A 325 -4.03 -8.33 -7.11
C MET A 325 -3.39 -7.45 -8.19
N ILE A 326 -2.13 -7.03 -8.00
CA ILE A 326 -1.36 -6.23 -8.96
C ILE A 326 -1.21 -6.97 -10.31
N CYS A 327 -0.93 -8.29 -10.27
CA CYS A 327 -0.90 -9.11 -11.47
C CYS A 327 -2.27 -9.13 -12.16
N ALA A 328 -3.35 -9.37 -11.42
CA ALA A 328 -4.69 -9.46 -11.97
C ALA A 328 -5.18 -8.15 -12.61
N LEU A 329 -4.78 -7.00 -12.07
CA LEU A 329 -5.12 -5.69 -12.61
C LEU A 329 -4.43 -5.41 -13.96
N ARG A 330 -3.19 -5.88 -14.14
CA ARG A 330 -2.38 -5.62 -15.33
C ARG A 330 -2.62 -6.60 -16.48
N ARG A 331 -2.94 -7.87 -16.18
CA ARG A 331 -3.03 -8.96 -17.16
C ARG A 331 -4.43 -9.08 -17.78
N ASP A 332 -4.53 -9.37 -19.07
CA ASP A 332 -5.79 -9.53 -19.80
C ASP A 332 -6.51 -10.84 -19.46
N ASP A 333 -5.74 -11.92 -19.22
CA ASP A 333 -6.22 -13.18 -18.65
C ASP A 333 -5.48 -13.51 -17.34
N PRO A 334 -5.89 -12.91 -16.21
CA PRO A 334 -5.24 -13.14 -14.92
C PRO A 334 -5.23 -14.59 -14.46
N VAL A 335 -6.24 -15.38 -14.81
CA VAL A 335 -6.38 -16.75 -14.32
C VAL A 335 -5.25 -17.61 -14.87
N ALA A 336 -4.98 -17.50 -16.17
CA ALA A 336 -3.86 -18.17 -16.80
C ALA A 336 -2.52 -17.48 -16.51
N ALA A 337 -2.49 -16.14 -16.49
CA ALA A 337 -1.25 -15.39 -16.42
C ALA A 337 -0.63 -15.36 -15.02
N CYS A 338 -1.42 -15.33 -13.94
CA CYS A 338 -0.94 -15.04 -12.57
C CYS A 338 -0.66 -16.28 -11.69
N SER A 339 -0.44 -17.45 -12.29
CA SER A 339 -0.19 -18.72 -11.57
C SER A 339 0.86 -19.59 -12.28
N GLY A 340 1.30 -20.71 -11.69
CA GLY A 340 2.19 -21.66 -12.38
C GLY A 340 3.67 -21.34 -12.31
N ARG A 341 4.17 -21.00 -11.12
CA ARG A 341 5.61 -20.82 -10.87
C ARG A 341 6.33 -22.16 -10.95
N ARG A 342 7.62 -22.14 -11.26
CA ARG A 342 8.51 -23.29 -11.20
C ARG A 342 9.73 -22.94 -10.36
N ILE A 343 9.83 -23.55 -9.19
CA ILE A 343 10.81 -23.15 -8.18
C ILE A 343 11.80 -24.29 -7.95
N ALA A 344 13.08 -24.01 -8.11
CA ALA A 344 14.14 -24.91 -7.65
C ALA A 344 14.66 -24.42 -6.29
N ILE A 345 14.57 -25.30 -5.29
CA ILE A 345 15.05 -25.05 -3.93
C ILE A 345 16.41 -25.73 -3.82
N VAL A 346 17.46 -24.93 -3.72
CA VAL A 346 18.86 -25.37 -3.80
C VAL A 346 19.47 -25.26 -2.40
N ILE A 347 19.77 -26.40 -1.79
CA ILE A 347 20.18 -26.48 -0.39
C ILE A 347 21.61 -26.96 -0.32
N ASP A 348 22.42 -26.16 0.36
CA ASP A 348 23.80 -26.46 0.70
C ASP A 348 23.84 -27.61 1.72
N SER A 349 24.50 -28.71 1.39
CA SER A 349 24.74 -29.83 2.30
C SER A 349 26.19 -29.96 2.72
N SER A 350 26.99 -28.91 2.51
CA SER A 350 28.41 -28.94 2.87
C SER A 350 28.65 -29.05 4.39
N GLY A 351 29.84 -29.54 4.76
CA GLY A 351 30.22 -29.79 6.14
C GLY A 351 30.34 -28.54 7.04
N SER A 352 30.44 -27.35 6.46
CA SER A 352 30.50 -26.08 7.21
C SER A 352 29.19 -25.72 7.88
N ASN A 353 28.07 -26.22 7.36
CA ASN A 353 26.76 -26.06 7.97
C ASN A 353 26.66 -26.69 9.37
N LEU A 354 27.55 -27.61 9.76
CA LEU A 354 27.62 -28.12 11.14
C LEU A 354 28.00 -27.05 12.16
N ASP A 355 28.69 -25.99 11.73
CA ASP A 355 29.14 -24.91 12.59
C ASP A 355 28.14 -23.74 12.58
N THR A 356 27.54 -23.43 11.42
CA THR A 356 26.65 -22.28 11.24
C THR A 356 25.16 -22.62 11.42
N ASP A 357 24.74 -23.84 11.09
CA ASP A 357 23.36 -24.35 11.15
C ASP A 357 23.28 -25.81 11.68
N PRO A 358 23.74 -26.09 12.92
CA PRO A 358 23.79 -27.45 13.46
C PRO A 358 22.41 -28.12 13.60
N ALA A 359 21.33 -27.34 13.56
CA ALA A 359 19.95 -27.82 13.65
C ALA A 359 19.29 -28.03 12.27
N ASN A 360 20.02 -27.83 11.16
CA ASN A 360 19.51 -27.95 9.80
C ASN A 360 18.27 -27.09 9.50
N LEU A 361 18.24 -25.87 10.05
CA LEU A 361 17.16 -24.91 9.83
C LEU A 361 17.06 -24.46 8.37
N ARG A 362 18.14 -24.59 7.57
CA ARG A 362 18.08 -24.37 6.12
C ARG A 362 17.18 -25.38 5.40
N ILE A 363 17.19 -26.65 5.83
CA ILE A 363 16.30 -27.67 5.29
C ILE A 363 14.86 -27.34 5.68
N ALA A 364 14.63 -26.93 6.93
CA ALA A 364 13.31 -26.50 7.39
C ALA A 364 12.79 -25.26 6.64
N ALA A 365 13.66 -24.29 6.33
CA ALA A 365 13.33 -23.12 5.53
C ALA A 365 12.97 -23.50 4.08
N GLY A 366 13.72 -24.42 3.46
CA GLY A 366 13.38 -24.97 2.14
C GLY A 366 12.02 -25.69 2.11
N GLN A 367 11.73 -26.49 3.15
CA GLN A 367 10.43 -27.14 3.32
C GLN A 367 9.30 -26.13 3.49
N GLU A 368 9.52 -25.06 4.26
CA GLU A 368 8.54 -23.99 4.47
C GLU A 368 8.26 -23.23 3.17
N LEU A 369 9.30 -22.89 2.40
CA LEU A 369 9.13 -22.31 1.07
C LEU A 369 8.26 -23.20 0.18
N ASN A 370 8.56 -24.49 0.13
CA ASN A 370 7.80 -25.47 -0.66
C ASN A 370 6.32 -25.54 -0.25
N GLN A 371 6.03 -25.49 1.06
CA GLN A 371 4.65 -25.50 1.59
C GLN A 371 3.86 -24.23 1.25
N ARG A 372 4.53 -23.14 0.88
CA ARG A 372 3.89 -21.86 0.51
C ARG A 372 3.59 -21.76 -0.98
N LEU A 373 4.08 -22.69 -1.80
CA LEU A 373 3.73 -22.83 -3.21
C LEU A 373 2.30 -23.36 -3.38
N ILE A 374 1.67 -23.02 -4.50
CA ILE A 374 0.27 -23.40 -4.77
C ILE A 374 0.22 -24.82 -5.36
N PRO A 375 -0.31 -25.82 -4.63
CA PRO A 375 -0.37 -27.19 -5.14
C PRO A 375 -1.49 -27.38 -6.17
N ALA A 376 -1.44 -28.48 -6.93
CA ALA A 376 -2.48 -28.87 -7.88
C ALA A 376 -3.88 -28.96 -7.26
N SER A 377 -4.00 -29.40 -6.01
CA SER A 377 -5.28 -29.48 -5.29
C SER A 377 -5.97 -28.13 -5.11
N ASP A 378 -5.21 -27.03 -5.13
CA ASP A 378 -5.68 -25.69 -4.80
C ASP A 378 -5.88 -24.82 -6.03
N SER A 379 -5.47 -25.32 -7.21
CA SER A 379 -5.69 -24.70 -8.51
C SER A 379 -7.17 -24.69 -8.92
N THR A 380 -7.60 -23.59 -9.55
CA THR A 380 -8.94 -23.44 -10.12
C THR A 380 -8.92 -23.66 -11.64
N SER A 381 -10.10 -23.80 -12.26
CA SER A 381 -10.23 -24.00 -13.71
C SER A 381 -9.53 -22.89 -14.51
N GLY A 382 -8.49 -23.26 -15.28
CA GLY A 382 -7.71 -22.34 -16.11
C GLY A 382 -6.42 -21.82 -15.47
N SER A 383 -6.22 -22.02 -14.15
CA SER A 383 -4.97 -21.70 -13.46
C SER A 383 -3.99 -22.88 -13.51
N GLN A 384 -2.69 -22.60 -13.43
CA GLN A 384 -1.64 -23.61 -13.36
C GLN A 384 -1.10 -23.72 -11.93
N PRO A 385 -0.88 -24.94 -11.40
CA PRO A 385 -0.23 -25.09 -10.10
C PRO A 385 1.24 -24.71 -10.18
N ASP A 386 1.79 -24.28 -9.05
CA ASP A 386 3.23 -24.14 -8.90
C ASP A 386 3.87 -25.54 -8.95
N LEU A 387 5.11 -25.60 -9.41
CA LEU A 387 5.95 -26.80 -9.39
C LEU A 387 7.22 -26.51 -8.60
N SER A 388 7.74 -27.55 -7.95
CA SER A 388 8.96 -27.46 -7.14
C SER A 388 9.95 -28.57 -7.47
N ALA A 389 11.23 -28.25 -7.48
CA ALA A 389 12.34 -29.19 -7.51
C ALA A 389 13.24 -28.94 -6.30
N VAL A 390 13.93 -29.97 -5.83
CA VAL A 390 14.87 -29.87 -4.70
C VAL A 390 16.24 -30.35 -5.17
N VAL A 391 17.24 -29.48 -5.05
CA VAL A 391 18.63 -29.74 -5.40
C VAL A 391 19.47 -29.66 -4.13
N ASP A 392 20.34 -30.64 -3.98
CA ASP A 392 21.30 -30.79 -2.91
C ASP A 392 22.69 -30.60 -3.49
N PHE A 393 23.56 -29.83 -2.83
CA PHE A 393 24.91 -29.60 -3.31
C PHE A 393 25.95 -29.55 -2.19
N ASP A 394 27.06 -30.25 -2.42
CA ASP A 394 28.29 -30.20 -1.63
C ASP A 394 29.50 -30.13 -2.60
N ASN A 395 30.44 -31.09 -2.58
CA ASN A 395 31.41 -31.29 -3.65
C ASN A 395 30.81 -31.96 -4.90
N ALA A 396 29.61 -32.53 -4.77
CA ALA A 396 28.82 -33.13 -5.82
C ALA A 396 27.41 -32.54 -5.78
N VAL A 397 26.69 -32.61 -6.91
CA VAL A 397 25.33 -32.12 -7.00
C VAL A 397 24.38 -33.27 -7.20
N ARG A 398 23.27 -33.25 -6.47
CA ARG A 398 22.22 -34.26 -6.53
C ARG A 398 20.86 -33.60 -6.68
N LEU A 399 20.12 -34.01 -7.71
CA LEU A 399 18.69 -33.72 -7.81
C LEU A 399 17.94 -34.64 -6.84
N VAL A 400 17.52 -34.10 -5.69
CA VAL A 400 16.80 -34.85 -4.64
C VAL A 400 15.40 -35.19 -5.10
N SER A 401 14.73 -34.20 -5.71
CA SER A 401 13.39 -34.34 -6.26
C SER A 401 13.30 -33.55 -7.56
N PRO A 402 12.83 -34.15 -8.66
CA PRO A 402 12.58 -33.42 -9.89
C PRO A 402 11.39 -32.48 -9.73
N LEU A 403 11.26 -31.56 -10.69
CA LEU A 403 10.16 -30.61 -10.82
C LEU A 403 8.82 -31.35 -10.87
N ALA A 404 8.02 -31.18 -9.82
CA ALA A 404 6.72 -31.81 -9.62
C ALA A 404 5.81 -30.95 -8.72
N ASP A 405 4.57 -31.40 -8.52
CA ASP A 405 3.63 -30.79 -7.57
C ASP A 405 4.26 -30.66 -6.17
N PRO A 406 4.24 -29.48 -5.51
CA PRO A 406 4.93 -29.23 -4.23
C PRO A 406 4.75 -30.29 -3.14
N PRO A 407 3.55 -30.88 -2.92
CA PRO A 407 3.36 -31.93 -1.93
C PRO A 407 4.17 -33.22 -2.21
N LEU A 408 4.69 -33.41 -3.42
CA LEU A 408 5.51 -34.56 -3.81
C LEU A 408 7.01 -34.34 -3.63
N ALA A 409 7.45 -33.11 -3.33
CA ALA A 409 8.85 -32.78 -3.17
C ALA A 409 9.46 -33.50 -1.96
N SER A 410 10.63 -34.13 -2.17
CA SER A 410 11.42 -34.75 -1.10
C SER A 410 12.60 -33.87 -0.70
N PHE A 411 12.86 -33.82 0.61
CA PHE A 411 14.05 -33.22 1.21
C PHE A 411 14.93 -34.27 1.89
N ALA A 412 14.68 -35.56 1.62
CA ALA A 412 15.35 -36.65 2.28
C ALA A 412 16.82 -36.81 1.81
N GLY A 413 17.68 -37.14 2.76
CA GLY A 413 19.11 -37.41 2.50
C GLY A 413 19.97 -36.19 2.27
N ILE A 414 19.43 -34.96 2.43
CA ILE A 414 20.26 -33.75 2.51
C ILE A 414 21.01 -33.79 3.84
N ASP A 415 22.34 -33.70 3.80
CA ASP A 415 23.20 -33.81 4.97
C ASP A 415 24.04 -32.54 5.22
N SER A 416 25.13 -32.67 5.98
CA SER A 416 26.11 -31.62 6.28
C SER A 416 27.52 -32.23 6.21
N SER A 417 27.94 -32.62 5.01
CA SER A 417 29.21 -33.29 4.74
C SER A 417 29.89 -32.77 3.47
N GLY A 418 31.19 -33.07 3.29
CA GLY A 418 31.90 -32.61 2.10
C GLY A 418 32.25 -31.11 2.10
N GLY A 419 32.70 -30.62 0.94
CA GLY A 419 32.95 -29.21 0.64
C GLY A 419 31.80 -28.61 -0.16
N THR A 420 32.03 -27.53 -0.90
CA THR A 420 30.95 -26.72 -1.47
C THR A 420 31.26 -26.24 -2.89
N ASP A 421 30.34 -26.44 -3.83
CA ASP A 421 30.29 -25.82 -5.17
C ASP A 421 28.89 -25.26 -5.44
N ILE A 422 28.69 -23.99 -5.08
CA ILE A 422 27.39 -23.32 -5.19
C ILE A 422 26.97 -23.21 -6.66
N GLY A 423 27.92 -22.90 -7.55
CA GLY A 423 27.66 -22.73 -8.97
C GLY A 423 27.19 -24.02 -9.65
N ALA A 424 27.71 -25.17 -9.25
CA ALA A 424 27.22 -26.46 -9.73
C ALA A 424 25.77 -26.72 -9.30
N GLY A 425 25.41 -26.39 -8.05
CA GLY A 425 24.03 -26.48 -7.55
C GLY A 425 23.05 -25.61 -8.35
N VAL A 426 23.43 -24.36 -8.64
CA VAL A 426 22.64 -23.44 -9.48
C VAL A 426 22.51 -23.98 -10.90
N ASN A 427 23.58 -24.50 -11.51
CA ASN A 427 23.53 -25.08 -12.86
C ASN A 427 22.58 -26.30 -12.95
N GLN A 428 22.57 -27.16 -11.94
CA GLN A 428 21.63 -28.29 -11.89
C GLN A 428 20.18 -27.81 -11.78
N ALA A 429 19.93 -26.75 -11.00
CA ALA A 429 18.61 -26.13 -10.91
C ALA A 429 18.16 -25.51 -12.25
N ILE A 430 19.06 -24.80 -12.95
CA ILE A 430 18.79 -24.29 -14.30
C ILE A 430 18.41 -25.44 -15.23
N ALA A 431 19.23 -26.50 -15.28
CA ALA A 431 18.99 -27.66 -16.15
C ALA A 431 17.61 -28.30 -15.89
N GLU A 432 17.21 -28.38 -14.62
CA GLU A 432 15.90 -28.92 -14.23
C GLU A 432 14.73 -28.01 -14.63
N LEU A 433 14.89 -26.68 -14.47
CA LEU A 433 13.87 -25.70 -14.84
C LEU A 433 13.69 -25.55 -16.35
N THR A 434 14.74 -25.83 -17.13
CA THR A 434 14.74 -25.77 -18.61
C THR A 434 14.62 -27.12 -19.30
N LYS A 435 14.42 -28.21 -18.56
CA LYS A 435 14.39 -29.57 -19.14
C LYS A 435 13.27 -29.77 -20.17
N ASP A 436 12.17 -29.03 -20.04
CA ASP A 436 11.03 -29.06 -20.96
C ASP A 436 11.05 -27.82 -21.86
N PRO A 437 11.41 -27.96 -23.15
CA PRO A 437 11.45 -26.84 -24.08
C PRO A 437 10.06 -26.27 -24.41
N ALA A 438 8.97 -26.98 -24.09
CA ALA A 438 7.61 -26.46 -24.26
C ALA A 438 7.22 -25.45 -23.17
N LEU A 439 7.96 -25.40 -22.07
CA LEU A 439 7.75 -24.50 -20.95
C LEU A 439 8.94 -23.54 -20.84
N PRO A 440 8.99 -22.45 -21.63
CA PRO A 440 10.11 -21.52 -21.60
C PRO A 440 10.25 -20.94 -20.19
N ALA A 441 11.49 -20.85 -19.68
CA ALA A 441 11.76 -20.54 -18.27
C ALA A 441 11.35 -19.12 -17.86
N ASN A 442 11.28 -18.20 -18.83
CA ASN A 442 11.03 -16.79 -18.64
C ASN A 442 9.79 -16.50 -17.77
N GLU A 443 9.91 -15.47 -16.93
CA GLU A 443 8.91 -14.94 -16.00
C GLU A 443 8.48 -15.87 -14.85
N ARG A 444 8.40 -17.18 -15.08
CA ARG A 444 7.78 -18.13 -14.15
C ARG A 444 8.77 -19.01 -13.40
N SER A 445 10.06 -18.87 -13.64
CA SER A 445 11.07 -19.74 -13.03
C SER A 445 11.91 -18.99 -12.00
N GLY A 446 12.13 -19.65 -10.85
CA GLY A 446 12.88 -19.10 -9.75
C GLY A 446 13.79 -20.14 -9.10
N ILE A 447 14.92 -19.70 -8.59
CA ILE A 447 15.87 -20.48 -7.80
C ILE A 447 16.00 -19.78 -6.44
N VAL A 448 15.91 -20.55 -5.35
CA VAL A 448 16.20 -20.06 -4.00
C VAL A 448 17.34 -20.90 -3.43
N VAL A 449 18.47 -20.25 -3.16
CA VAL A 449 19.68 -20.89 -2.64
C VAL A 449 19.80 -20.60 -1.14
N LEU A 450 19.95 -21.66 -0.34
CA LEU A 450 20.17 -21.59 1.11
C LEU A 450 21.56 -22.17 1.41
N THR A 451 22.49 -21.31 1.83
CA THR A 451 23.92 -21.63 2.01
C THR A 451 24.53 -20.80 3.13
N ASP A 452 25.66 -21.21 3.68
CA ASP A 452 26.49 -20.35 4.54
C ASP A 452 27.53 -19.52 3.76
N GLY A 453 27.56 -19.68 2.43
CA GLY A 453 28.34 -18.86 1.52
C GLY A 453 29.77 -19.30 1.29
N LEU A 454 30.21 -20.39 1.93
CA LEU A 454 31.50 -20.96 1.62
C LEU A 454 31.43 -21.64 0.26
N ASP A 455 32.23 -21.19 -0.70
CA ASP A 455 32.26 -21.74 -2.04
C ASP A 455 33.70 -22.05 -2.43
N ASN A 456 33.95 -23.29 -2.85
CA ASN A 456 35.23 -23.73 -3.43
C ASN A 456 35.15 -23.82 -4.96
N GLY A 457 33.96 -23.61 -5.55
CA GLY A 457 33.72 -23.57 -6.98
C GLY A 457 34.13 -22.23 -7.62
N ASN A 458 34.16 -22.20 -8.95
CA ASN A 458 34.44 -21.00 -9.74
C ASN A 458 33.37 -20.72 -10.81
N SER A 459 32.25 -21.44 -10.78
CA SER A 459 31.21 -21.42 -11.82
C SER A 459 30.01 -20.52 -11.49
N LEU A 460 29.93 -19.98 -10.27
CA LEU A 460 28.75 -19.27 -9.77
C LEU A 460 28.36 -18.05 -10.61
N LEU A 461 29.30 -17.14 -10.91
CA LEU A 461 29.00 -15.96 -11.73
C LEU A 461 28.50 -16.34 -13.12
N THR A 462 29.13 -17.33 -13.77
CA THR A 462 28.69 -17.84 -15.07
C THR A 462 27.31 -18.49 -15.02
N ALA A 463 26.99 -19.21 -13.94
CA ALA A 463 25.66 -19.78 -13.74
C ALA A 463 24.58 -18.69 -13.56
N LEU A 464 24.89 -17.60 -12.85
CA LEU A 464 23.99 -16.46 -12.67
C LEU A 464 23.74 -15.70 -13.97
N ASP A 465 24.81 -15.46 -14.75
CA ASP A 465 24.68 -14.86 -16.08
C ASP A 465 23.78 -15.72 -16.98
N HIS A 466 23.97 -17.05 -16.97
CA HIS A 466 23.13 -17.97 -17.71
C HIS A 466 21.66 -17.93 -17.26
N ALA A 467 21.40 -17.95 -15.94
CA ALA A 467 20.05 -17.81 -15.39
C ALA A 467 19.39 -16.50 -15.84
N ALA A 468 20.13 -15.37 -15.80
CA ALA A 468 19.63 -14.08 -16.27
C ALA A 468 19.24 -14.11 -17.75
N THR A 469 20.05 -14.73 -18.63
CA THR A 469 19.71 -14.84 -20.06
C THR A 469 18.46 -15.67 -20.34
N LEU A 470 18.11 -16.58 -19.42
CA LEU A 470 16.92 -17.43 -19.50
C LEU A 470 15.69 -16.80 -18.83
N GLY A 471 15.83 -15.66 -18.16
CA GLY A 471 14.78 -15.05 -17.33
C GLY A 471 14.43 -15.88 -16.10
N ILE A 472 15.42 -16.60 -15.54
CA ILE A 472 15.28 -17.33 -14.27
C ILE A 472 15.76 -16.43 -13.15
N ARG A 473 14.87 -16.14 -12.20
CA ARG A 473 15.21 -15.35 -11.00
C ARG A 473 16.00 -16.19 -10.01
N VAL A 474 17.08 -15.65 -9.43
CA VAL A 474 17.87 -16.38 -8.44
C VAL A 474 18.00 -15.57 -7.15
N ASN A 475 17.50 -16.10 -6.04
CA ASN A 475 17.56 -15.49 -4.72
C ASN A 475 18.53 -16.25 -3.82
N PHE A 476 19.32 -15.53 -3.02
CA PHE A 476 20.34 -16.10 -2.16
C PHE A 476 20.22 -15.69 -0.70
N GLY A 477 20.17 -16.69 0.18
CA GLY A 477 20.28 -16.53 1.61
C GLY A 477 21.64 -17.05 2.09
N PHE A 478 22.51 -16.14 2.52
CA PHE A 478 23.84 -16.44 3.02
C PHE A 478 23.88 -16.36 4.55
N LEU A 479 23.98 -17.50 5.22
CA LEU A 479 24.04 -17.59 6.68
C LEU A 479 25.42 -17.14 7.19
N SER A 480 25.45 -15.96 7.84
CA SER A 480 26.67 -15.31 8.33
C SER A 480 26.43 -14.76 9.76
N PRO A 481 26.31 -15.64 10.77
CA PRO A 481 26.03 -15.24 12.14
C PRO A 481 27.23 -14.51 12.78
N PRO A 482 27.03 -13.35 13.44
CA PRO A 482 28.12 -12.60 14.06
C PRO A 482 28.67 -13.35 15.28
N GLY A 483 30.01 -13.48 15.37
CA GLY A 483 30.70 -13.92 16.59
C GLY A 483 30.68 -15.43 16.88
N VAL A 484 30.13 -16.26 15.99
CA VAL A 484 30.33 -17.72 16.03
C VAL A 484 31.76 -18.01 15.57
N PRO A 485 32.60 -18.77 16.30
CA PRO A 485 33.91 -19.21 15.82
C PRO A 485 33.79 -20.51 15.00
N VAL A 486 34.14 -20.53 13.70
CA VAL A 486 34.31 -21.81 12.97
C VAL A 486 35.51 -22.55 13.53
N ASN A 487 35.43 -23.88 13.51
CA ASN A 487 36.52 -24.74 13.90
C ASN A 487 37.76 -24.55 12.96
N PRO A 488 38.94 -24.14 13.47
CA PRO A 488 40.12 -23.80 12.67
C PRO A 488 40.62 -24.93 11.74
N GLY A 489 40.35 -26.19 12.10
CA GLY A 489 40.75 -27.37 11.31
C GLY A 489 39.89 -27.63 10.06
N ARG A 490 38.71 -27.00 9.98
CA ARG A 490 37.86 -26.92 8.77
C ARG A 490 37.96 -25.53 8.11
N ALA A 491 38.72 -24.62 8.71
CA ALA A 491 38.85 -23.23 8.32
C ALA A 491 40.21 -22.95 7.65
N ARG A 492 40.30 -23.25 6.35
CA ARG A 492 41.13 -22.39 5.51
C ARG A 492 40.18 -21.41 4.80
N ALA A 493 40.03 -20.25 5.44
CA ALA A 493 39.43 -18.98 4.96
C ALA A 493 38.03 -18.57 5.48
N ALA A 494 37.29 -19.41 6.21
CA ALA A 494 35.93 -19.11 6.65
C ALA A 494 35.85 -18.30 7.98
N GLN A 495 35.07 -17.20 7.97
CA GLN A 495 34.72 -16.28 9.08
C GLN A 495 35.68 -15.13 9.45
N ALA A 496 36.10 -14.36 8.46
CA ALA A 496 35.64 -12.97 8.51
C ALA A 496 34.19 -12.99 8.00
N GLN A 497 33.27 -12.23 8.62
CA GLN A 497 31.88 -12.05 8.18
C GLN A 497 31.78 -12.14 6.64
N PHE A 498 31.12 -13.19 6.09
CA PHE A 498 30.99 -13.31 4.64
C PHE A 498 30.43 -11.99 4.10
N THR A 499 31.24 -11.33 3.29
CA THR A 499 30.90 -10.06 2.65
C THR A 499 30.92 -10.35 1.15
N PRO A 500 29.77 -10.26 0.46
CA PRO A 500 29.70 -10.61 -0.94
C PRO A 500 30.52 -9.61 -1.77
N SER A 501 31.06 -10.05 -2.90
CA SER A 501 31.65 -9.11 -3.84
C SER A 501 30.56 -8.28 -4.53
N PRO A 502 30.83 -7.03 -4.93
CA PRO A 502 29.88 -6.22 -5.68
C PRO A 502 29.41 -6.90 -6.97
N GLU A 503 30.31 -7.66 -7.64
CA GLU A 503 29.99 -8.41 -8.86
C GLU A 503 28.96 -9.51 -8.60
N LEU A 504 29.07 -10.21 -7.46
CA LEU A 504 28.10 -11.24 -7.09
C LEU A 504 26.71 -10.65 -6.84
N VAL A 505 26.63 -9.56 -6.07
CA VAL A 505 25.35 -8.86 -5.81
C VAL A 505 24.74 -8.34 -7.12
N ALA A 506 25.58 -7.78 -8.00
CA ALA A 506 25.14 -7.32 -9.32
C ALA A 506 24.64 -8.47 -10.21
N ALA A 507 25.32 -9.61 -10.23
CA ALA A 507 24.89 -10.79 -11.00
C ALA A 507 23.56 -11.35 -10.49
N ILE A 508 23.38 -11.42 -9.16
CA ILE A 508 22.10 -11.84 -8.54
C ILE A 508 20.98 -10.85 -8.91
N ALA A 509 21.20 -9.54 -8.74
CA ALA A 509 20.24 -8.51 -9.11
C ALA A 509 19.95 -8.48 -10.63
N ALA A 510 20.90 -8.92 -11.46
CA ALA A 510 20.71 -9.05 -12.90
C ALA A 510 19.65 -10.12 -13.24
N THR A 511 19.54 -11.18 -12.44
CA THR A 511 18.45 -12.17 -12.54
C THR A 511 17.09 -11.65 -12.05
N GLY A 512 17.05 -10.47 -11.42
CA GLY A 512 15.88 -9.93 -10.72
C GLY A 512 15.73 -10.43 -9.27
N GLY A 513 16.58 -11.35 -8.82
CA GLY A 513 16.52 -11.90 -7.46
C GLY A 513 17.29 -11.06 -6.44
N THR A 514 17.17 -11.45 -5.16
CA THR A 514 17.79 -10.75 -4.04
C THR A 514 18.94 -11.53 -3.40
N TYR A 515 19.92 -10.79 -2.89
CA TYR A 515 20.94 -11.29 -1.98
C TYR A 515 20.58 -10.84 -0.56
N SER A 516 20.68 -11.76 0.40
CA SER A 516 20.51 -11.47 1.82
C SER A 516 21.56 -12.17 2.66
N ARG A 517 22.20 -11.40 3.52
CA ARG A 517 22.99 -11.93 4.63
C ARG A 517 22.05 -12.21 5.80
N ILE A 518 22.14 -13.41 6.35
CA ILE A 518 21.26 -13.92 7.40
C ILE A 518 22.07 -14.00 8.70
N PHE A 519 21.63 -13.30 9.74
CA PHE A 519 22.41 -13.13 10.98
C PHE A 519 22.28 -14.28 11.98
N SER A 520 21.37 -15.23 11.76
CA SER A 520 21.19 -16.41 12.61
C SER A 520 20.54 -17.55 11.84
N ALA A 521 20.72 -18.80 12.28
CA ALA A 521 20.06 -19.94 11.64
C ALA A 521 18.53 -19.83 11.73
N GLU A 522 18.01 -19.22 12.81
CA GLU A 522 16.60 -18.93 13.02
C GLU A 522 16.04 -17.92 12.00
N SER A 523 16.85 -16.94 11.59
CA SER A 523 16.48 -15.92 10.60
C SER A 523 16.39 -16.45 9.16
N GLN A 524 16.73 -17.71 8.89
CA GLN A 524 16.55 -18.29 7.56
C GLN A 524 15.08 -18.32 7.12
N ARG A 525 14.13 -18.47 8.06
CA ARG A 525 12.69 -18.33 7.76
C ARG A 525 12.34 -16.91 7.34
N THR A 526 12.92 -15.91 8.00
CA THR A 526 12.74 -14.51 7.64
C THR A 526 13.28 -14.21 6.23
N PHE A 527 14.36 -14.87 5.81
CA PHE A 527 14.80 -14.79 4.42
C PHE A 527 13.76 -15.36 3.44
N ILE A 528 13.11 -16.49 3.76
CA ILE A 528 12.01 -17.02 2.94
C ILE A 528 10.84 -16.03 2.87
N ASP A 529 10.48 -15.41 4.00
CA ASP A 529 9.47 -14.35 4.03
C ASP A 529 9.87 -13.20 3.12
N LEU A 530 11.10 -12.70 3.22
CA LEU A 530 11.63 -11.63 2.38
C LEU A 530 11.57 -11.98 0.89
N VAL A 531 12.02 -13.18 0.48
CA VAL A 531 11.99 -13.63 -0.92
C VAL A 531 10.56 -13.71 -1.46
N LEU A 532 9.62 -14.21 -0.67
CA LEU A 532 8.21 -14.22 -1.06
C LEU A 532 7.65 -12.81 -1.21
N GLN A 533 8.09 -11.88 -0.36
CA GLN A 533 7.70 -10.48 -0.43
C GLN A 533 8.39 -9.71 -1.56
N THR A 534 9.59 -10.09 -2.00
CA THR A 534 10.28 -9.52 -3.18
C THR A 534 9.95 -10.26 -4.48
N GLY A 535 9.32 -11.43 -4.37
CA GLY A 535 8.83 -12.24 -5.49
C GLY A 535 9.81 -13.33 -5.89
N LEU A 536 9.33 -14.57 -6.00
CA LEU A 536 10.14 -15.73 -6.36
C LEU A 536 10.56 -15.71 -7.84
N THR A 537 9.73 -15.12 -8.69
CA THR A 537 9.94 -15.02 -10.14
C THR A 537 9.45 -13.66 -10.67
N ASP A 538 9.74 -13.31 -11.93
CA ASP A 538 9.26 -12.03 -12.51
C ASP A 538 7.73 -11.95 -12.60
N LEU A 539 7.04 -13.09 -12.56
CA LEU A 539 5.59 -13.18 -12.43
C LEU A 539 5.10 -12.47 -11.16
N ASP A 540 5.80 -12.68 -10.04
CA ASP A 540 5.44 -12.11 -8.75
C ASP A 540 5.75 -10.63 -8.70
N ASP A 541 6.90 -10.26 -9.23
CA ASP A 541 7.37 -8.88 -9.30
C ASP A 541 8.36 -8.74 -10.44
N PRO A 542 8.03 -8.07 -11.54
CA PRO A 542 8.91 -7.97 -12.70
C PRO A 542 10.14 -7.10 -12.50
N ASN A 543 10.15 -6.25 -11.48
CA ASN A 543 11.29 -5.40 -11.15
C ASN A 543 12.22 -6.10 -10.15
N GLY A 544 11.67 -6.99 -9.32
CA GLY A 544 12.41 -7.77 -8.34
C GLY A 544 13.21 -6.89 -7.38
N ALA A 545 14.43 -7.29 -7.04
CA ALA A 545 15.28 -6.53 -6.11
C ALA A 545 15.70 -5.14 -6.62
N ARG A 546 15.53 -4.83 -7.91
CA ARG A 546 15.96 -3.54 -8.51
C ARG A 546 15.07 -2.37 -8.11
N SER A 547 13.83 -2.62 -7.70
CA SER A 547 12.90 -1.59 -7.21
C SER A 547 13.00 -1.34 -5.71
N GLY A 548 13.90 -2.04 -5.01
CA GLY A 548 13.94 -2.07 -3.55
C GLY A 548 13.01 -3.14 -3.01
N GLY A 549 12.40 -2.90 -1.86
CA GLY A 549 11.51 -3.88 -1.21
C GLY A 549 11.52 -3.79 0.31
N PRO A 550 10.87 -4.74 0.99
CA PRO A 550 10.77 -4.72 2.43
C PRO A 550 12.13 -4.92 3.10
N LEU A 551 12.25 -4.37 4.30
CA LEU A 551 13.30 -4.67 5.25
C LEU A 551 12.75 -5.60 6.31
N GLU A 552 13.56 -6.57 6.72
CA GLU A 552 13.17 -7.57 7.69
C GLU A 552 14.24 -7.72 8.78
N LEU A 553 13.82 -8.02 10.01
CA LEU A 553 14.74 -8.19 11.12
C LEU A 553 15.55 -9.48 10.98
N GLY A 554 16.86 -9.42 11.25
CA GLY A 554 17.73 -10.59 11.21
C GLY A 554 18.27 -10.96 9.83
N VAL A 555 17.86 -10.24 8.78
CA VAL A 555 18.39 -10.39 7.41
C VAL A 555 18.73 -9.02 6.80
N THR A 556 19.64 -8.99 5.83
CA THR A 556 19.86 -7.80 5.00
C THR A 556 19.00 -7.84 3.75
N SER A 557 18.65 -6.66 3.23
CA SER A 557 18.18 -6.48 1.86
C SER A 557 19.32 -5.85 1.06
N ALA A 558 19.66 -6.40 -0.11
CA ALA A 558 20.66 -5.82 -0.99
C ALA A 558 20.04 -5.13 -2.19
N GLY A 559 20.77 -4.19 -2.77
CA GLY A 559 20.35 -3.47 -3.97
C GLY A 559 21.53 -3.01 -4.81
N VAL A 560 21.22 -2.64 -6.06
CA VAL A 560 22.19 -2.12 -7.03
C VAL A 560 21.63 -0.85 -7.64
N THR A 561 22.26 0.28 -7.35
CA THR A 561 21.91 1.56 -7.98
C THR A 561 22.44 1.62 -9.41
N GLY A 562 21.75 2.38 -10.28
CA GLY A 562 22.13 2.56 -11.68
C GLY A 562 22.89 3.86 -11.92
N ARG A 563 22.25 4.84 -12.53
CA ARG A 563 22.83 6.15 -12.84
C ARG A 563 22.84 7.06 -11.62
N LYS A 564 23.67 8.11 -11.68
CA LYS A 564 23.65 9.19 -10.67
C LYS A 564 22.23 9.74 -10.52
N GLY A 565 21.75 9.81 -9.28
CA GLY A 565 20.40 10.28 -8.94
C GLY A 565 19.34 9.18 -8.94
N ASP A 566 19.66 7.94 -9.35
CA ASP A 566 18.75 6.82 -9.19
C ASP A 566 18.46 6.59 -7.71
N VAL A 567 17.17 6.44 -7.37
CA VAL A 567 16.67 6.22 -6.01
C VAL A 567 16.03 4.85 -5.94
N ILE A 568 16.47 4.04 -4.98
CA ILE A 568 15.85 2.76 -4.63
C ILE A 568 15.19 2.90 -3.26
N THR A 569 13.89 2.64 -3.19
CA THR A 569 13.11 2.80 -1.96
C THR A 569 12.89 1.45 -1.29
N HIS A 570 13.34 1.33 -0.04
CA HIS A 570 13.04 0.21 0.82
C HIS A 570 11.95 0.57 1.83
N GLN A 571 11.18 -0.41 2.26
CA GLN A 571 10.03 -0.19 3.14
C GLN A 571 10.23 -0.95 4.44
N TYR A 572 9.89 -0.32 5.57
CA TYR A 572 9.88 -0.99 6.86
C TYR A 572 8.64 -0.61 7.65
N THR A 573 7.91 -1.62 8.11
CA THR A 573 6.79 -1.46 9.04
C THR A 573 7.24 -1.92 10.42
N THR A 574 7.18 -1.01 11.37
CA THR A 574 7.41 -1.23 12.80
C THR A 574 6.15 -0.87 13.58
N ARG A 575 6.09 -1.26 14.86
CA ARG A 575 5.11 -0.65 15.75
C ARG A 575 5.35 0.87 15.79
N PRO A 576 4.31 1.71 15.72
CA PRO A 576 4.48 3.14 15.86
C PRO A 576 5.34 3.48 17.08
N TRP A 577 6.21 4.47 16.93
CA TRP A 577 7.02 5.06 18.01
C TRP A 577 8.19 4.19 18.48
N ARG A 578 8.37 2.98 17.95
CA ARG A 578 9.58 2.19 18.19
C ARG A 578 10.81 2.91 17.65
N LEU A 579 11.91 2.79 18.38
CA LEU A 579 13.22 3.23 17.93
C LEU A 579 13.77 2.17 17.00
N VAL A 580 14.17 2.58 15.81
CA VAL A 580 14.66 1.73 14.74
C VAL A 580 16.01 2.24 14.29
N THR A 581 16.95 1.32 14.10
CA THR A 581 18.27 1.59 13.55
C THR A 581 18.38 0.97 12.18
N LEU A 582 18.56 1.81 11.17
CA LEU A 582 18.73 1.45 9.78
C LEU A 582 20.21 1.60 9.42
N THR A 583 20.86 0.52 9.00
CA THR A 583 22.28 0.57 8.62
C THR A 583 22.43 0.22 7.16
N VAL A 584 22.97 1.16 6.37
CA VAL A 584 23.36 0.95 4.98
C VAL A 584 24.88 0.76 4.90
N ARG A 585 25.33 -0.23 4.14
CA ARG A 585 26.74 -0.51 3.86
C ARG A 585 26.94 -0.49 2.35
N ALA A 586 27.78 0.42 1.86
CA ALA A 586 28.25 0.35 0.48
C ALA A 586 29.15 -0.89 0.33
N LEU A 587 28.88 -1.71 -0.68
CA LEU A 587 29.72 -2.86 -1.05
C LEU A 587 30.70 -2.49 -2.17
N SER A 588 30.27 -1.62 -3.07
CA SER A 588 31.12 -0.99 -4.08
C SER A 588 31.80 0.26 -3.51
N GLN A 589 32.96 0.62 -4.05
CA GLN A 589 33.70 1.86 -3.72
C GLN A 589 33.01 3.16 -4.22
N GLN A 590 31.69 3.26 -4.06
CA GLN A 590 30.84 4.33 -4.56
C GLN A 590 30.00 4.87 -3.41
N PRO A 591 30.05 6.18 -3.10
CA PRO A 591 29.26 6.76 -2.03
C PRO A 591 27.76 6.74 -2.38
N LEU A 592 26.94 6.46 -1.39
CA LEU A 592 25.48 6.42 -1.44
C LEU A 592 24.89 7.45 -0.47
N GLN A 593 23.77 8.05 -0.85
CA GLN A 593 22.99 8.93 0.01
C GLN A 593 21.76 8.18 0.50
N LEU A 594 21.62 8.06 1.81
CA LEU A 594 20.42 7.53 2.47
C LEU A 594 19.51 8.69 2.86
N SER A 595 18.20 8.52 2.70
CA SER A 595 17.20 9.38 3.34
C SER A 595 16.02 8.56 3.81
N VAL A 596 15.46 8.92 4.97
CA VAL A 596 14.34 8.18 5.56
C VAL A 596 13.14 9.08 5.70
N ARG A 597 11.97 8.58 5.33
CA ARG A 597 10.70 9.29 5.35
C ARG A 597 9.66 8.50 6.14
N ASP A 598 8.92 9.18 7.01
CA ASP A 598 7.71 8.61 7.61
C ASP A 598 6.57 8.67 6.60
N VAL A 599 6.08 7.50 6.18
CA VAL A 599 5.09 7.38 5.09
C VAL A 599 3.80 8.13 5.43
N ARG A 600 3.33 7.99 6.67
CA ARG A 600 2.03 8.53 7.11
C ARG A 600 2.00 10.05 7.10
N SER A 601 3.08 10.69 7.53
CA SER A 601 3.25 12.13 7.59
C SER A 601 3.88 12.73 6.33
N GLY A 602 4.49 11.90 5.47
CA GLY A 602 5.27 12.31 4.31
C GLY A 602 6.59 13.04 4.66
N ARG A 603 6.93 13.15 5.95
CA ARG A 603 8.05 13.95 6.45
C ARG A 603 9.35 13.19 6.33
N ALA A 604 10.37 13.82 5.74
CA ALA A 604 11.75 13.36 5.85
C ALA A 604 12.19 13.41 7.32
N LEU A 605 12.59 12.28 7.87
CA LEU A 605 13.07 12.14 9.22
C LEU A 605 14.53 12.55 9.31
N ASP A 606 15.35 12.12 8.34
CA ASP A 606 16.77 12.44 8.25
C ASP A 606 17.37 12.04 6.90
N SER A 607 18.63 12.42 6.65
CA SER A 607 19.43 11.95 5.53
C SER A 607 20.93 11.92 5.85
N GLU A 608 21.62 10.87 5.44
CA GLU A 608 23.05 10.67 5.69
C GLU A 608 23.77 10.13 4.46
N ALA A 609 25.05 10.46 4.28
CA ALA A 609 25.86 9.96 3.18
C ALA A 609 26.85 8.90 3.71
N THR A 610 27.02 7.82 2.95
CA THR A 610 28.09 6.85 3.18
C THR A 610 29.41 7.34 2.60
N GLY A 611 30.53 7.02 3.27
CA GLY A 611 31.86 7.04 2.67
C GLY A 611 32.01 5.94 1.61
N THR A 612 33.19 5.83 0.98
CA THR A 612 33.40 4.89 -0.13
C THR A 612 33.39 3.41 0.28
N ASP A 613 33.70 3.09 1.54
CA ASP A 613 33.67 1.72 2.10
C ASP A 613 33.04 1.68 3.50
N ASP A 614 32.28 2.73 3.86
CA ASP A 614 31.74 2.94 5.20
C ASP A 614 30.28 2.50 5.30
N ALA A 615 29.90 2.04 6.50
CA ALA A 615 28.50 1.91 6.87
C ALA A 615 28.00 3.23 7.45
N ALA A 616 26.81 3.67 7.03
CA ALA A 616 26.07 4.73 7.67
C ALA A 616 24.91 4.12 8.46
N ALA A 617 24.65 4.62 9.66
CA ALA A 617 23.61 4.09 10.54
C ALA A 617 22.71 5.21 11.04
N PHE A 618 21.44 5.08 10.75
CA PHE A 618 20.41 6.06 11.09
C PHE A 618 19.50 5.52 12.20
N ARG A 619 19.30 6.32 13.25
CA ARG A 619 18.42 5.98 14.37
C ARG A 619 17.18 6.86 14.36
N THR A 620 15.99 6.28 14.34
CA THR A 620 14.75 7.03 14.16
C THR A 620 13.52 6.39 14.76
N ARG A 621 12.43 7.16 14.80
CA ARG A 621 11.09 6.67 15.15
C ARG A 621 10.11 7.02 14.03
N SER A 622 9.38 6.01 13.56
CA SER A 622 8.18 6.25 12.75
C SER A 622 7.04 6.69 13.65
N LEU A 623 6.37 7.79 13.34
CA LEU A 623 5.16 8.20 14.04
C LEU A 623 3.95 7.37 13.58
N GLY A 624 3.99 6.91 12.32
CA GLY A 624 2.95 6.09 11.69
C GLY A 624 3.12 4.58 11.85
N GLY A 625 4.35 4.12 12.09
CA GLY A 625 4.75 2.71 12.00
C GLY A 625 5.49 2.39 10.69
N ASP A 626 5.21 3.14 9.63
CA ASP A 626 5.78 2.88 8.30
C ASP A 626 6.88 3.86 7.93
N LEU A 627 7.97 3.34 7.37
CA LEU A 627 9.13 4.06 6.91
C LEU A 627 9.42 3.71 5.45
N ASP A 628 9.65 4.73 4.63
CA ASP A 628 10.34 4.59 3.35
C ASP A 628 11.82 5.00 3.55
N VAL A 629 12.73 4.19 3.02
CA VAL A 629 14.18 4.35 3.13
C VAL A 629 14.75 4.42 1.71
N ASP A 630 15.06 5.63 1.27
CA ASP A 630 15.56 5.92 -0.06
C ASP A 630 17.09 5.83 -0.08
N VAL A 631 17.63 4.93 -0.88
CA VAL A 631 19.07 4.81 -1.19
C VAL A 631 19.32 5.42 -2.56
N THR A 632 20.09 6.50 -2.61
CA THR A 632 20.34 7.30 -3.82
C THR A 632 21.79 7.18 -4.28
N ALA A 633 21.99 6.94 -5.58
CA ALA A 633 23.30 6.96 -6.21
C ALA A 633 23.88 8.38 -6.29
N VAL A 634 25.07 8.60 -5.72
CA VAL A 634 25.75 9.91 -5.76
C VAL A 634 26.64 10.07 -6.99
N GLN A 635 27.36 9.02 -7.37
CA GLN A 635 28.38 9.07 -8.44
C GLN A 635 28.12 8.11 -9.61
N GLY A 636 27.30 7.08 -9.43
CA GLY A 636 26.99 6.09 -10.47
C GLY A 636 26.48 4.76 -9.89
N ALA A 637 26.74 3.68 -10.63
CA ALA A 637 26.24 2.36 -10.26
C ALA A 637 27.02 1.80 -9.07
N GLY A 638 26.31 1.26 -8.08
CA GLY A 638 26.91 0.75 -6.87
C GLY A 638 26.02 -0.31 -6.20
N ALA A 639 26.65 -1.26 -5.52
CA ALA A 639 25.97 -2.29 -4.75
C ALA A 639 26.00 -1.96 -3.26
N TYR A 640 24.96 -2.35 -2.53
CA TYR A 640 24.84 -2.12 -1.09
C TYR A 640 24.06 -3.19 -0.36
N GLU A 641 24.23 -3.22 0.95
CA GLU A 641 23.35 -3.91 1.90
C GLU A 641 22.67 -2.90 2.81
N LEU A 642 21.40 -3.15 3.11
CA LEU A 642 20.60 -2.41 4.07
C LEU A 642 20.07 -3.38 5.12
N SER A 643 20.17 -3.00 6.39
CA SER A 643 19.66 -3.78 7.52
C SER A 643 18.88 -2.90 8.47
N VAL A 644 17.96 -3.53 9.19
CA VAL A 644 17.13 -2.88 10.20
C VAL A 644 17.24 -3.61 11.54
N GLN A 645 17.21 -2.84 12.62
CA GLN A 645 17.14 -3.33 13.99
C GLN A 645 16.10 -2.52 14.76
N GLU A 646 15.22 -3.19 15.51
CA GLU A 646 14.41 -2.50 16.51
C GLU A 646 15.16 -2.44 17.83
N GLU A 647 15.24 -1.26 18.41
CA GLU A 647 15.88 -1.04 19.70
C GLU A 647 14.86 -1.02 20.84
N GLY A 648 15.37 -1.38 22.01
CA GLY A 648 14.71 -1.13 23.27
C GLY A 648 13.74 -2.21 23.76
N LYS A 649 13.35 -2.05 25.04
CA LYS A 649 12.53 -3.01 25.79
C LYS A 649 11.09 -2.50 25.94
N ASP A 650 10.13 -3.42 25.92
CA ASP A 650 8.74 -3.11 26.29
C ASP A 650 8.59 -3.10 27.82
N LEU A 651 7.98 -2.04 28.35
CA LEU A 651 7.58 -1.91 29.75
C LEU A 651 6.08 -1.61 29.82
N LEU A 652 5.30 -2.62 30.19
CA LEU A 652 3.84 -2.54 30.24
C LEU A 652 3.36 -2.44 31.70
N GLY A 653 2.51 -1.46 31.98
CA GLY A 653 1.82 -1.29 33.26
C GLY A 653 0.48 -2.04 33.30
N THR A 654 -0.38 -1.63 34.23
CA THR A 654 -1.65 -2.30 34.54
C THR A 654 -2.83 -1.33 34.35
N PRO A 655 -4.08 -1.78 34.54
CA PRO A 655 -5.23 -0.87 34.61
C PRO A 655 -5.36 -0.10 35.93
N GLY A 656 -4.41 -0.23 36.86
CA GLY A 656 -4.38 0.48 38.14
C GLY A 656 -3.26 1.51 38.20
N ARG A 657 -3.12 2.18 39.35
CA ARG A 657 -2.05 3.18 39.53
C ARG A 657 -0.69 2.51 39.67
N ASP A 658 0.20 2.76 38.71
CA ASP A 658 1.52 2.16 38.61
C ASP A 658 2.68 3.12 38.91
N GLN A 659 3.82 2.55 39.30
CA GLN A 659 5.11 3.23 39.40
C GLN A 659 6.12 2.49 38.52
N LEU A 660 6.41 3.06 37.36
CA LEU A 660 7.26 2.44 36.35
C LEU A 660 8.61 3.16 36.28
N ARG A 661 9.68 2.38 36.18
CA ARG A 661 11.05 2.87 36.05
C ARG A 661 11.72 2.21 34.85
N CYS A 662 12.25 3.02 33.95
CA CYS A 662 12.96 2.56 32.77
C CYS A 662 14.45 2.38 33.11
N GLY A 663 15.17 1.67 32.24
CA GLY A 663 16.58 1.37 32.42
C GLY A 663 17.51 2.39 31.76
N SER A 664 18.73 1.97 31.46
CA SER A 664 19.70 2.72 30.65
C SER A 664 19.61 2.41 29.16
N GLU A 665 18.70 1.53 28.76
CA GLU A 665 18.44 1.17 27.36
C GLU A 665 17.15 1.85 26.91
N PRO A 666 16.99 2.12 25.61
CA PRO A 666 15.74 2.64 25.06
C PRO A 666 14.54 1.79 25.52
N THR A 667 13.46 2.43 25.91
CA THR A 667 12.29 1.76 26.49
C THR A 667 11.01 2.26 25.82
N TYR A 668 10.14 1.33 25.46
CA TYR A 668 8.77 1.59 25.06
C TYR A 668 7.85 1.35 26.26
N VAL A 669 7.25 2.42 26.80
CA VAL A 669 6.40 2.36 27.99
C VAL A 669 4.94 2.53 27.60
N GLU A 670 4.09 1.60 28.04
CA GLU A 670 2.64 1.74 28.03
C GLU A 670 2.13 1.55 29.47
N ALA A 671 1.88 2.65 30.18
CA ALA A 671 1.57 2.60 31.61
C ALA A 671 0.16 2.05 31.90
N GLY A 672 -0.81 2.27 30.99
CA GLY A 672 -2.11 1.61 31.02
C GLY A 672 -3.25 2.54 31.43
N ASN A 673 -4.07 2.15 32.39
CA ASN A 673 -5.04 3.08 32.97
C ASN A 673 -4.66 3.29 34.43
N GLY A 674 -4.90 4.46 35.00
CA GLY A 674 -4.45 4.77 36.35
C GLY A 674 -3.91 6.18 36.39
N ASP A 675 -3.60 6.67 37.60
CA ASP A 675 -2.83 7.91 37.74
C ASP A 675 -1.35 7.50 37.93
N ASP A 676 -0.67 7.26 36.84
CA ASP A 676 0.61 6.54 36.81
C ASP A 676 1.80 7.48 37.02
N ALA A 677 2.92 6.91 37.49
CA ALA A 677 4.19 7.61 37.63
C ALA A 677 5.28 6.86 36.86
N VAL A 678 5.72 7.44 35.75
CA VAL A 678 6.80 6.90 34.91
C VAL A 678 8.04 7.76 35.09
N THR A 679 9.20 7.13 35.27
CA THR A 679 10.50 7.80 35.27
C THR A 679 11.49 6.98 34.47
N CYS A 680 11.96 7.53 33.36
CA CYS A 680 12.96 6.88 32.54
C CYS A 680 14.37 7.45 32.70
N GLY A 681 15.31 6.89 31.93
CA GLY A 681 16.75 7.01 32.11
C GLY A 681 17.38 8.01 31.13
N PRO A 682 18.66 7.81 30.74
CA PRO A 682 19.35 8.66 29.77
C PRO A 682 19.23 8.20 28.31
N ALA A 683 18.42 7.18 28.04
CA ALA A 683 18.24 6.63 26.70
C ALA A 683 17.02 7.28 26.04
N PRO A 684 16.98 7.39 24.70
CA PRO A 684 15.77 7.86 24.02
C PRO A 684 14.63 6.87 24.25
N ASP A 685 13.56 7.33 24.88
CA ASP A 685 12.41 6.54 25.30
C ASP A 685 11.12 6.93 24.55
N SER A 686 10.12 6.06 24.59
CA SER A 686 8.76 6.36 24.11
C SER A 686 7.73 6.04 25.18
N LEU A 687 6.99 7.06 25.60
CA LEU A 687 6.10 6.97 26.76
C LEU A 687 4.65 7.21 26.35
N LEU A 688 3.80 6.25 26.69
CA LEU A 688 2.35 6.37 26.69
C LEU A 688 1.84 6.21 28.13
N GLY A 689 1.36 7.30 28.73
CA GLY A 689 0.73 7.27 30.06
C GLY A 689 -0.58 6.49 30.06
N GLY A 690 -1.34 6.61 28.97
CA GLY A 690 -2.66 5.99 28.86
C GLY A 690 -3.70 6.76 29.66
N ARG A 691 -4.71 6.10 30.23
CA ARG A 691 -5.83 6.85 30.84
C ARG A 691 -5.61 7.19 32.31
N GLY A 692 -5.49 8.48 32.58
CA GLY A 692 -5.64 9.06 33.91
C GLY A 692 -4.80 10.34 34.02
N ALA A 693 -4.55 10.80 35.23
CA ALA A 693 -3.71 11.98 35.47
C ALA A 693 -2.28 11.56 35.80
N ASP A 694 -1.49 11.30 34.76
CA ASP A 694 -0.16 10.71 34.90
C ASP A 694 0.95 11.71 35.19
N ARG A 695 2.09 11.20 35.65
CA ARG A 695 3.35 11.91 35.83
C ARG A 695 4.42 11.19 35.02
N LEU A 696 4.72 11.72 33.86
CA LEU A 696 5.68 11.17 32.91
C LEU A 696 6.95 12.01 32.98
N ARG A 697 8.07 11.39 33.35
CA ARG A 697 9.42 11.96 33.31
C ARG A 697 10.26 11.11 32.38
N ALA A 698 10.58 11.62 31.20
CA ALA A 698 11.28 10.85 30.19
C ALA A 698 12.79 10.78 30.48
N GLY A 699 13.38 11.86 31.01
CA GLY A 699 14.74 11.81 31.57
C GLY A 699 15.72 12.53 30.65
N ALA A 700 16.82 11.89 30.28
CA ALA A 700 17.74 12.45 29.29
C ALA A 700 17.68 11.62 28.01
N GLY A 701 18.03 12.22 26.88
CA GLY A 701 17.87 11.62 25.56
C GLY A 701 16.76 12.31 24.77
N ASP A 702 16.63 11.95 23.48
CA ASP A 702 15.58 12.51 22.62
C ASP A 702 14.31 11.66 22.77
N ASP A 703 13.39 12.10 23.63
CA ASP A 703 12.23 11.32 24.05
C ASP A 703 10.96 11.65 23.25
N LEU A 704 10.06 10.67 23.17
CA LEU A 704 8.74 10.82 22.54
C LEU A 704 7.63 10.49 23.54
N VAL A 705 6.75 11.46 23.81
CA VAL A 705 5.57 11.27 24.66
C VAL A 705 4.31 11.29 23.80
N ILE A 706 3.54 10.20 23.83
CA ILE A 706 2.36 9.97 23.01
C ILE A 706 1.10 10.22 23.83
N ILE A 707 0.19 11.01 23.27
CA ILE A 707 -1.03 11.46 23.96
C ILE A 707 -2.25 11.27 23.06
N HIS A 708 -3.16 10.40 23.48
CA HIS A 708 -4.49 10.29 22.89
C HIS A 708 -5.47 11.28 23.56
N ARG A 709 -6.49 11.66 22.80
CA ARG A 709 -7.56 12.55 23.33
C ARG A 709 -8.31 11.92 24.50
N SER A 710 -8.38 10.59 24.53
CA SER A 710 -9.11 9.83 25.53
C SER A 710 -8.37 9.62 26.84
N ASP A 711 -7.09 9.99 26.89
CA ASP A 711 -6.21 9.73 28.03
C ASP A 711 -6.67 10.52 29.24
N LEU A 712 -7.00 11.80 29.04
CA LEU A 712 -7.38 12.69 30.13
C LEU A 712 -8.81 13.25 30.00
N LEU A 713 -9.73 12.71 30.80
CA LEU A 713 -11.10 13.24 30.95
C LEU A 713 -11.23 14.26 32.09
N LEU A 714 -10.45 14.10 33.16
CA LEU A 714 -10.42 14.94 34.36
C LEU A 714 -8.99 14.93 34.94
N GLY A 715 -8.55 16.03 35.54
CA GLY A 715 -7.25 16.13 36.18
C GLY A 715 -6.21 16.88 35.37
N THR A 716 -4.94 16.67 35.71
CA THR A 716 -3.81 17.27 34.99
C THR A 716 -2.70 16.26 34.86
N GLU A 717 -2.46 15.84 33.63
CA GLU A 717 -1.30 15.04 33.27
C GLU A 717 -0.07 15.95 33.19
N GLN A 718 1.04 15.46 33.73
CA GLN A 718 2.31 16.17 33.79
C GLN A 718 3.33 15.42 32.96
N VAL A 719 3.82 16.08 31.92
CA VAL A 719 4.87 15.58 31.04
C VAL A 719 6.10 16.45 31.20
N ASP A 720 7.23 15.81 31.46
CA ASP A 720 8.56 16.39 31.54
C ASP A 720 9.45 15.56 30.61
N GLY A 721 9.91 16.15 29.50
CA GLY A 721 10.84 15.49 28.57
C GLY A 721 12.18 15.32 29.27
N GLY A 722 12.89 16.43 29.43
CA GLY A 722 14.04 16.55 30.32
C GLY A 722 15.23 17.11 29.55
N ASP A 723 16.36 16.42 29.53
CA ASP A 723 17.53 16.86 28.77
C ASP A 723 17.55 16.19 27.39
N GLY A 724 17.40 16.95 26.31
CA GLY A 724 17.41 16.39 24.95
C GLY A 724 16.53 17.19 24.00
N ASN A 725 16.21 16.60 22.84
CA ASN A 725 15.23 17.15 21.89
C ASN A 725 13.92 16.35 21.97
N ASP A 726 13.07 16.72 22.91
CA ASP A 726 11.88 15.95 23.25
C ASP A 726 10.66 16.36 22.42
N THR A 727 9.82 15.36 22.14
CA THR A 727 8.60 15.54 21.34
C THR A 727 7.36 15.08 22.09
N ALA A 728 6.36 15.95 22.21
CA ALA A 728 5.01 15.57 22.62
C ALA A 728 4.09 15.44 21.41
N LEU A 729 3.62 14.22 21.12
CA LEU A 729 2.72 13.91 20.01
C LEU A 729 1.28 13.71 20.51
N PHE A 730 0.43 14.68 20.19
CA PHE A 730 -1.02 14.56 20.37
C PHE A 730 -1.63 13.93 19.12
N LEU A 731 -2.24 12.75 19.25
CA LEU A 731 -2.84 12.00 18.14
C LEU A 731 -4.21 12.55 17.68
N TYR A 732 -4.44 13.83 17.90
CA TYR A 732 -5.68 14.52 17.56
C TYR A 732 -5.41 15.98 17.18
N GLU A 733 -6.37 16.58 16.47
CA GLU A 733 -6.24 17.95 15.99
C GLU A 733 -6.12 18.98 17.13
N ARG A 734 -5.31 20.02 16.91
CA ARG A 734 -5.05 21.08 17.88
C ARG A 734 -6.34 21.70 18.42
N PRO A 735 -6.61 21.63 19.74
CA PRO A 735 -7.81 22.21 20.35
C PRO A 735 -7.90 23.73 20.16
N PRO A 736 -9.12 24.30 20.08
CA PRO A 736 -9.29 25.75 20.08
C PRO A 736 -8.67 26.40 21.32
N GLY A 737 -7.96 27.53 21.12
CA GLY A 737 -7.36 28.31 22.21
C GLY A 737 -5.96 27.84 22.64
N VAL A 738 -5.45 26.73 22.10
CA VAL A 738 -4.03 26.36 22.27
C VAL A 738 -3.18 27.29 21.41
N ARG A 739 -2.34 28.10 22.06
CA ARG A 739 -1.39 29.00 21.40
C ARG A 739 -0.03 28.33 21.33
N CYS A 740 0.55 28.32 20.14
CA CYS A 740 1.87 27.76 19.92
C CYS A 740 2.88 28.88 19.72
N SER A 741 4.02 28.82 20.41
CA SER A 741 5.15 29.73 20.24
C SER A 741 6.35 28.92 19.76
N LYS A 742 6.97 29.30 18.63
CA LYS A 742 8.07 28.55 18.01
C LYS A 742 7.82 27.04 17.84
N GLY A 743 6.56 26.64 17.62
CA GLY A 743 6.20 25.23 17.47
C GLY A 743 5.93 24.45 18.77
N THR A 744 5.93 25.12 19.93
CA THR A 744 5.70 24.49 21.25
C THR A 744 4.55 25.13 22.01
N THR A 745 4.12 24.49 23.11
CA THR A 745 3.20 25.03 24.12
C THR A 745 3.53 24.42 25.48
N SER A 746 3.38 25.17 26.57
CA SER A 746 3.56 24.66 27.94
C SER A 746 2.29 24.05 28.53
N ILE A 747 1.13 24.26 27.88
CA ILE A 747 -0.14 23.72 28.35
C ILE A 747 -1.13 23.47 27.21
N VAL A 748 -1.78 22.31 27.24
CA VAL A 748 -2.86 21.93 26.32
C VAL A 748 -4.11 21.70 27.14
N ARG A 749 -5.08 22.63 27.07
CA ARG A 749 -6.36 22.51 27.80
C ARG A 749 -7.41 21.86 26.92
N LEU A 750 -7.96 20.73 27.39
CA LEU A 750 -9.11 20.07 26.77
C LEU A 750 -10.45 20.60 27.30
N SER A 751 -10.48 20.94 28.59
CA SER A 751 -11.66 21.52 29.25
C SER A 751 -11.25 22.35 30.48
N ARG A 752 -12.23 22.88 31.23
CA ARG A 752 -11.96 23.52 32.54
C ARG A 752 -11.37 22.56 33.57
N ARG A 753 -11.51 21.24 33.37
CA ARG A 753 -11.12 20.21 34.34
C ARG A 753 -10.06 19.24 33.81
N ALA A 754 -9.59 19.40 32.58
CA ALA A 754 -8.63 18.50 31.95
C ALA A 754 -7.58 19.30 31.17
N ALA A 755 -6.31 19.11 31.52
CA ALA A 755 -5.19 19.78 30.87
C ALA A 755 -3.91 18.93 30.93
N PHE A 756 -3.09 19.03 29.88
CA PHE A 756 -1.71 18.51 29.87
C PHE A 756 -0.76 19.65 30.15
N ARG A 757 0.16 19.48 31.11
CA ARG A 757 1.25 20.41 31.38
C ARG A 757 2.55 19.84 30.83
N LEU A 758 3.17 20.58 29.93
CA LEU A 758 4.40 20.19 29.25
C LEU A 758 5.56 21.03 29.81
N ARG A 759 6.64 20.35 30.19
CA ARG A 759 7.93 20.92 30.59
C ARG A 759 9.04 20.23 29.82
N SER A 760 10.08 21.00 29.49
CA SER A 760 11.22 20.51 28.70
C SER A 760 10.77 19.71 27.47
N ILE A 761 9.98 20.36 26.62
CA ILE A 761 9.50 19.79 25.35
C ILE A 761 9.83 20.79 24.24
N GLU A 762 10.67 20.37 23.31
CA GLU A 762 11.20 21.17 22.22
C GLU A 762 10.28 21.13 21.00
N LYS A 763 9.49 20.06 20.84
CA LYS A 763 8.58 19.86 19.71
C LYS A 763 7.20 19.39 20.17
N VAL A 764 6.14 20.09 19.76
CA VAL A 764 4.75 19.65 19.98
C VAL A 764 4.09 19.39 18.63
N LEU A 765 3.50 18.20 18.48
CA LEU A 765 2.77 17.79 17.28
C LEU A 765 1.29 17.55 17.60
N PHE A 766 0.40 17.97 16.71
CA PHE A 766 -1.03 17.65 16.74
C PHE A 766 -1.42 16.96 15.43
N ALA A 767 -1.97 15.76 15.52
CA ALA A 767 -2.27 14.92 14.37
C ALA A 767 -1.09 14.87 13.38
N TYR A 768 0.11 14.60 13.93
CA TYR A 768 1.39 14.53 13.20
C TYR A 768 1.89 15.85 12.57
N ARG A 769 1.24 16.99 12.84
CA ARG A 769 1.61 18.30 12.30
C ARG A 769 2.23 19.19 13.39
N PRO A 770 3.25 20.01 13.08
CA PRO A 770 3.81 20.95 14.04
C PRO A 770 2.74 21.82 14.71
N CYS A 771 2.87 22.13 15.99
CA CYS A 771 1.93 22.98 16.72
C CYS A 771 1.65 24.30 16.00
N SER A 772 2.68 24.88 15.35
CA SER A 772 2.56 26.11 14.56
C SER A 772 1.71 25.98 13.30
N ALA A 773 1.47 24.77 12.79
CA ALA A 773 0.71 24.54 11.57
C ALA A 773 -0.74 25.05 11.69
N PRO A 774 -1.32 25.63 10.61
CA PRO A 774 -2.72 26.06 10.61
C PRO A 774 -3.65 24.94 11.06
N ARG A 775 -4.62 25.26 11.94
CA ARG A 775 -5.60 24.28 12.40
C ARG A 775 -6.39 23.78 11.20
N ILE A 776 -6.64 22.47 11.16
CA ILE A 776 -7.62 21.92 10.23
C ILE A 776 -8.98 22.34 10.77
N VAL A 777 -9.51 23.44 10.22
CA VAL A 777 -10.89 23.82 10.48
C VAL A 777 -11.71 22.78 9.74
N ALA A 778 -12.56 22.03 10.45
CA ALA A 778 -13.61 21.26 9.82
C ALA A 778 -14.48 22.25 9.04
N VAL A 779 -14.21 22.41 7.75
CA VAL A 779 -15.08 23.13 6.85
C VAL A 779 -16.38 22.37 6.90
N LYS A 780 -17.43 23.03 7.40
CA LYS A 780 -18.78 22.51 7.21
C LYS A 780 -18.94 22.36 5.70
N PRO A 781 -19.17 21.14 5.18
CA PRO A 781 -19.21 20.96 3.73
C PRO A 781 -20.17 22.00 3.14
N PRO A 782 -19.83 22.62 2.00
CA PRO A 782 -20.81 23.39 1.25
C PRO A 782 -22.05 22.50 1.06
N ARG A 783 -23.24 23.09 1.07
CA ARG A 783 -24.47 22.31 0.88
C ARG A 783 -24.30 21.47 -0.38
N ALA A 784 -24.41 20.17 -0.21
CA ALA A 784 -24.19 19.19 -1.24
C ALA A 784 -25.33 19.28 -2.27
N ASP A 785 -25.01 19.77 -3.46
CA ASP A 785 -25.78 19.43 -4.67
C ASP A 785 -25.18 18.20 -5.37
N ALA A 786 -24.10 17.61 -4.85
CA ALA A 786 -23.59 16.30 -5.25
C ALA A 786 -24.20 15.18 -4.37
N PRO A 787 -24.63 14.03 -4.94
CA PRO A 787 -25.01 12.88 -4.15
C PRO A 787 -23.83 12.45 -3.26
N PRO A 788 -24.08 12.01 -2.01
CA PRO A 788 -23.01 11.56 -1.15
C PRO A 788 -22.30 10.37 -1.79
N ILE A 789 -20.98 10.50 -1.99
CA ILE A 789 -20.10 9.37 -2.27
C ILE A 789 -20.32 8.35 -1.14
N PRO A 790 -20.67 7.09 -1.43
CA PRO A 790 -20.75 6.07 -0.40
C PRO A 790 -19.40 6.02 0.30
N ALA A 791 -19.37 6.29 1.62
CA ALA A 791 -18.16 6.09 2.39
C ALA A 791 -17.66 4.65 2.16
N PRO A 792 -16.35 4.41 2.01
CA PRO A 792 -15.82 3.07 1.90
C PRO A 792 -16.38 2.26 3.06
N THR A 793 -17.20 1.26 2.76
CA THR A 793 -17.67 0.32 3.77
C THR A 793 -16.44 -0.39 4.30
N PRO A 794 -16.09 -0.24 5.60
CA PRO A 794 -15.05 -1.07 6.17
C PRO A 794 -15.49 -2.52 6.00
N GLY A 795 -14.64 -3.32 5.34
CA GLY A 795 -14.89 -4.74 5.07
C GLY A 795 -15.47 -5.44 6.30
N LYS A 796 -16.78 -5.71 6.26
CA LYS A 796 -17.45 -6.64 7.15
C LYS A 796 -18.84 -6.98 6.60
N PRO A 797 -19.20 -8.28 6.49
CA PRO A 797 -20.52 -8.67 6.02
C PRO A 797 -21.61 -8.07 6.91
N PRO A 798 -22.80 -7.74 6.36
CA PRO A 798 -23.87 -7.09 7.09
C PRO A 798 -24.27 -7.92 8.32
N LYS A 799 -24.01 -7.38 9.51
CA LYS A 799 -24.51 -7.95 10.77
C LYS A 799 -26.05 -7.92 10.73
N PRO A 800 -26.76 -9.05 10.87
CA PRO A 800 -28.22 -9.02 10.95
C PRO A 800 -28.65 -8.25 12.20
N ARG A 801 -29.17 -7.03 12.04
CA ARG A 801 -29.74 -6.24 13.13
C ARG A 801 -31.24 -6.48 13.18
N LEU A 802 -31.73 -7.28 14.13
CA LEU A 802 -33.17 -7.40 14.43
C LEU A 802 -33.53 -6.48 15.61
N ARG A 803 -34.53 -5.61 15.42
CA ARG A 803 -35.04 -4.71 16.46
C ARG A 803 -36.35 -5.26 17.03
N VAL A 804 -36.32 -5.77 18.26
CA VAL A 804 -37.53 -6.24 18.97
C VAL A 804 -37.85 -5.26 20.10
N THR A 805 -39.10 -4.80 20.16
CA THR A 805 -39.58 -3.85 21.17
C THR A 805 -40.62 -4.53 22.07
N TYR A 806 -40.43 -4.51 23.38
CA TYR A 806 -41.36 -5.14 24.35
C TYR A 806 -41.56 -4.27 25.60
N ASN A 807 -42.77 -4.28 26.18
CA ASN A 807 -43.09 -3.58 27.41
C ASN A 807 -42.93 -4.52 28.61
N VAL A 808 -41.92 -4.28 29.45
CA VAL A 808 -41.55 -5.19 30.54
C VAL A 808 -42.29 -4.79 31.83
N HIS A 809 -43.07 -5.72 32.41
CA HIS A 809 -43.67 -5.54 33.75
C HIS A 809 -43.12 -6.53 34.80
N ARG A 810 -42.30 -7.51 34.39
CA ARG A 810 -41.59 -8.52 35.21
C ARG A 810 -40.29 -8.97 34.49
N PRO A 811 -39.32 -9.63 35.16
CA PRO A 811 -38.08 -10.10 34.52
C PRO A 811 -38.37 -10.92 33.25
N ALA A 812 -37.74 -10.57 32.13
CA ALA A 812 -37.95 -11.21 30.83
C ALA A 812 -36.68 -11.95 30.37
N THR A 813 -36.87 -13.07 29.66
CA THR A 813 -35.78 -13.79 28.98
C THR A 813 -35.99 -13.70 27.47
N VAL A 814 -34.96 -13.31 26.74
CA VAL A 814 -34.97 -13.29 25.27
C VAL A 814 -34.32 -14.58 24.77
N ARG A 815 -35.03 -15.38 23.97
CA ARG A 815 -34.47 -16.57 23.33
C ARG A 815 -34.12 -16.26 21.87
N ALA A 816 -32.88 -16.53 21.50
CA ALA A 816 -32.41 -16.50 20.12
C ALA A 816 -32.23 -17.94 19.62
N ILE A 817 -32.86 -18.26 18.49
CA ILE A 817 -32.71 -19.53 17.79
C ILE A 817 -31.88 -19.26 16.54
N VAL A 818 -30.71 -19.90 16.45
CA VAL A 818 -29.76 -19.74 15.34
C VAL A 818 -29.63 -21.07 14.60
N ASN A 819 -29.90 -21.08 13.30
CA ASN A 819 -29.63 -22.25 12.46
C ASN A 819 -28.29 -22.06 11.73
N VAL A 820 -27.35 -22.99 11.94
CA VAL A 820 -26.03 -22.99 11.27
C VAL A 820 -25.89 -24.22 10.37
N SER A 821 -25.20 -24.07 9.23
CA SER A 821 -25.05 -25.11 8.21
C SER A 821 -23.71 -25.85 8.22
N ARG A 822 -22.70 -25.38 8.98
CA ARG A 822 -21.36 -25.98 9.10
C ARG A 822 -20.78 -25.77 10.51
N ALA A 823 -19.71 -26.49 10.85
CA ALA A 823 -19.02 -26.40 12.13
C ALA A 823 -18.54 -24.97 12.42
N THR A 824 -18.86 -24.41 13.59
CA THR A 824 -18.51 -23.03 13.93
C THR A 824 -18.68 -22.74 15.43
N SER A 825 -18.08 -21.64 15.90
CA SER A 825 -18.31 -21.06 17.22
C SER A 825 -19.32 -19.92 17.08
N VAL A 826 -20.50 -20.04 17.68
CA VAL A 826 -21.53 -19.00 17.69
C VAL A 826 -21.50 -18.25 19.00
N VAL A 827 -21.23 -16.94 18.95
CA VAL A 827 -21.43 -16.03 20.08
C VAL A 827 -22.67 -15.20 19.83
N VAL A 828 -23.63 -15.22 20.76
CA VAL A 828 -24.80 -14.31 20.74
C VAL A 828 -24.67 -13.29 21.87
N GLY A 829 -24.51 -12.01 21.49
CA GLY A 829 -24.53 -10.87 22.40
C GLY A 829 -25.58 -9.85 21.98
N GLY A 830 -26.08 -9.06 22.94
CA GLY A 830 -27.01 -7.98 22.63
C GLY A 830 -27.08 -6.88 23.67
N HIS A 831 -27.64 -5.73 23.27
CA HIS A 831 -27.83 -4.58 24.13
C HIS A 831 -29.31 -4.32 24.35
N VAL A 832 -29.66 -4.06 25.61
CA VAL A 832 -30.99 -3.60 26.00
C VAL A 832 -30.93 -2.10 26.22
N ASN A 833 -31.72 -1.38 25.44
CA ASN A 833 -32.01 0.02 25.73
C ASN A 833 -33.32 0.10 26.53
N ILE A 834 -33.29 0.73 27.70
CA ILE A 834 -34.48 1.03 28.52
C ILE A 834 -34.63 2.54 28.52
N THR A 835 -35.77 3.04 28.05
CA THR A 835 -36.05 4.48 27.97
C THR A 835 -35.82 5.14 29.34
N GLY A 836 -34.89 6.09 29.41
CA GLY A 836 -34.52 6.81 30.64
C GLY A 836 -33.39 6.21 31.48
N LEU A 837 -32.71 5.15 31.01
CA LEU A 837 -31.54 4.53 31.67
C LEU A 837 -30.39 4.27 30.67
N ARG A 838 -29.15 4.10 31.18
CA ARG A 838 -28.00 3.67 30.37
C ARG A 838 -28.24 2.29 29.77
N VAL A 839 -27.70 2.06 28.56
CA VAL A 839 -27.75 0.77 27.84
C VAL A 839 -27.13 -0.33 28.70
N VAL A 840 -27.84 -1.45 28.86
CA VAL A 840 -27.36 -2.63 29.59
C VAL A 840 -26.96 -3.71 28.59
N THR A 841 -25.70 -4.13 28.62
CA THR A 841 -25.20 -5.26 27.83
C THR A 841 -25.68 -6.57 28.43
N LEU A 842 -26.30 -7.42 27.61
CA LEU A 842 -26.66 -8.78 28.01
C LEU A 842 -25.44 -9.69 27.85
N THR A 843 -25.26 -10.61 28.80
CA THR A 843 -24.13 -11.55 28.83
C THR A 843 -24.06 -12.36 27.52
N SER A 844 -22.88 -12.40 26.90
CA SER A 844 -22.63 -13.16 25.68
C SER A 844 -22.64 -14.66 25.96
N ALA A 845 -23.41 -15.42 25.20
CA ALA A 845 -23.38 -16.88 25.26
C ALA A 845 -22.58 -17.42 24.06
N ARG A 846 -21.51 -18.18 24.31
CA ARG A 846 -20.68 -18.86 23.30
C ARG A 846 -21.04 -20.34 23.26
N ARG A 847 -21.28 -20.90 22.07
CA ARG A 847 -21.45 -22.34 21.86
C ARG A 847 -20.71 -22.80 20.60
N GLN A 848 -19.99 -23.91 20.69
CA GLN A 848 -19.33 -24.56 19.55
C GLN A 848 -20.20 -25.69 19.01
N THR A 849 -20.16 -25.91 17.69
CA THR A 849 -20.86 -27.02 17.02
C THR A 849 -19.97 -27.61 15.93
N GLU A 850 -20.00 -28.93 15.74
CA GLU A 850 -19.18 -29.67 14.76
C GLU A 850 -19.86 -29.91 13.40
N GLY A 851 -21.05 -29.32 13.18
CA GLY A 851 -21.79 -29.49 11.93
C GLY A 851 -23.08 -28.66 11.87
N ARG A 852 -24.03 -29.07 11.01
CA ARG A 852 -25.35 -28.41 10.91
C ARG A 852 -26.10 -28.53 12.25
N ALA A 853 -26.48 -27.40 12.84
CA ALA A 853 -27.10 -27.38 14.16
C ALA A 853 -28.12 -26.24 14.33
N THR A 854 -29.11 -26.45 15.20
CA THR A 854 -30.02 -25.41 15.70
C THR A 854 -29.67 -25.09 17.14
N LEU A 855 -29.19 -23.86 17.38
CA LEU A 855 -28.76 -23.38 18.69
C LEU A 855 -29.85 -22.53 19.33
N SER A 856 -30.24 -22.84 20.57
CA SER A 856 -31.13 -21.99 21.37
C SER A 856 -30.33 -21.32 22.50
N LEU A 857 -30.26 -19.99 22.48
CA LEU A 857 -29.47 -19.19 23.41
C LEU A 857 -30.41 -18.26 24.18
N SER A 858 -30.29 -18.21 25.51
CA SER A 858 -31.16 -17.40 26.38
C SER A 858 -30.39 -16.23 26.97
N LEU A 859 -30.84 -15.00 26.69
CA LEU A 859 -30.30 -13.77 27.27
C LEU A 859 -31.23 -13.30 28.40
N ARG A 860 -30.70 -13.19 29.63
CA ARG A 860 -31.46 -12.72 30.80
C ARG A 860 -31.27 -11.24 31.01
N VAL A 861 -32.37 -10.50 31.14
CA VAL A 861 -32.32 -9.10 31.57
C VAL A 861 -32.05 -9.04 33.08
N PRO A 862 -31.04 -8.29 33.56
CA PRO A 862 -30.73 -8.23 34.98
C PRO A 862 -31.92 -7.75 35.83
N PRO A 863 -32.27 -8.42 36.95
CA PRO A 863 -33.40 -8.03 37.79
C PRO A 863 -33.31 -6.61 38.37
N GLY A 864 -32.09 -6.09 38.57
CA GLY A 864 -31.84 -4.73 39.04
C GLY A 864 -32.28 -3.63 38.05
N ALA A 865 -32.13 -3.88 36.75
CA ALA A 865 -32.51 -2.92 35.70
C ALA A 865 -34.04 -2.74 35.60
N VAL A 866 -34.79 -3.84 35.73
CA VAL A 866 -36.27 -3.81 35.73
C VAL A 866 -36.82 -3.14 36.99
N ARG A 867 -36.23 -3.41 38.17
CA ARG A 867 -36.64 -2.76 39.44
C ARG A 867 -36.39 -1.25 39.45
N ASN A 868 -35.28 -0.78 38.88
CA ASN A 868 -34.98 0.65 38.79
C ASN A 868 -35.93 1.40 37.84
N ALA A 869 -36.35 0.77 36.74
CA ALA A 869 -37.30 1.36 35.80
C ALA A 869 -38.71 1.49 36.42
N LEU A 870 -39.19 0.43 37.10
CA LEU A 870 -40.50 0.43 37.76
C LEU A 870 -40.58 1.44 38.92
N ARG A 871 -39.51 1.59 39.72
CA ARG A 871 -39.44 2.60 40.80
C ARG A 871 -39.54 4.05 40.31
N ARG A 872 -39.18 4.33 39.06
CA ARG A 872 -39.22 5.68 38.46
C ARG A 872 -40.50 5.96 37.69
N GLY A 873 -41.49 5.06 37.71
CA GLY A 873 -42.78 5.24 37.02
C GLY A 873 -42.69 5.24 35.48
N VAL A 874 -41.54 4.83 34.90
CA VAL A 874 -41.32 4.85 33.45
C VAL A 874 -41.73 3.51 32.85
N ARG A 875 -42.45 3.52 31.72
CA ARG A 875 -42.70 2.30 30.94
C ARG A 875 -41.35 1.75 30.45
N ALA A 876 -40.95 0.59 30.97
CA ALA A 876 -39.72 -0.08 30.53
C ALA A 876 -39.93 -0.66 29.12
N ARG A 877 -39.60 0.12 28.10
CA ARG A 877 -39.53 -0.33 26.71
C ARG A 877 -38.17 -0.98 26.49
N LEU A 878 -38.14 -2.31 26.42
CA LEU A 878 -36.96 -3.10 26.09
C LEU A 878 -36.77 -3.08 24.58
N THR A 879 -35.67 -2.45 24.12
CA THR A 879 -35.24 -2.56 22.73
C THR A 879 -33.99 -3.41 22.67
N VAL A 880 -34.06 -4.61 22.08
CA VAL A 880 -32.86 -5.37 21.70
C VAL A 880 -32.34 -4.74 20.41
N ALA A 881 -31.26 -3.97 20.52
CA ALA A 881 -30.78 -3.11 19.42
C ALA A 881 -29.89 -3.84 18.41
N ALA A 882 -29.25 -4.94 18.84
CA ALA A 882 -28.44 -5.80 18.00
C ALA A 882 -28.35 -7.19 18.65
N VAL A 883 -28.53 -8.24 17.85
CA VAL A 883 -28.06 -9.58 18.17
C VAL A 883 -26.89 -9.84 17.25
N THR A 884 -25.69 -9.92 17.80
CA THR A 884 -24.48 -10.20 17.01
C THR A 884 -24.22 -11.69 17.04
N VAL A 885 -24.00 -12.29 15.86
CA VAL A 885 -23.44 -13.63 15.70
C VAL A 885 -21.99 -13.44 15.26
N GLY A 886 -21.03 -13.75 16.13
CA GLY A 886 -19.62 -13.85 15.73
C GLY A 886 -19.30 -15.26 15.27
N SER A 887 -18.65 -15.42 14.12
CA SER A 887 -18.07 -16.68 13.62
C SER A 887 -16.60 -16.49 13.28
N GLY A 888 -15.80 -17.53 13.49
CA GLY A 888 -14.43 -17.62 12.97
C GLY A 888 -14.38 -18.17 11.54
N GLY A 889 -15.26 -17.72 10.64
CA GLY A 889 -15.33 -18.21 9.25
C GLY A 889 -16.55 -17.69 8.46
N SER A 890 -16.51 -17.77 7.13
CA SER A 890 -17.54 -17.24 6.20
C SER A 890 -18.80 -18.13 6.12
N PHE A 891 -19.99 -17.53 6.00
CA PHE A 891 -21.27 -18.23 5.89
C PHE A 891 -21.96 -17.92 4.55
N ARG A 892 -22.61 -18.92 3.93
CA ARG A 892 -23.49 -18.71 2.76
C ARG A 892 -24.99 -18.53 3.08
N LYS A 893 -25.50 -18.94 4.25
CA LYS A 893 -26.91 -18.72 4.69
C LYS A 893 -27.09 -18.97 6.20
N THR A 894 -27.46 -17.94 6.97
CA THR A 894 -27.82 -18.06 8.40
C THR A 894 -29.23 -17.51 8.61
N THR A 895 -30.13 -18.30 9.22
CA THR A 895 -31.47 -17.82 9.60
C THR A 895 -31.53 -17.63 11.12
N LEU A 896 -31.78 -16.39 11.55
CA LEU A 896 -31.96 -16.03 12.96
C LEU A 896 -33.46 -15.88 13.25
N ARG A 897 -33.98 -16.62 14.22
CA ARG A 897 -35.35 -16.43 14.75
C ARG A 897 -35.27 -16.03 16.21
N ILE A 898 -35.94 -14.95 16.60
CA ILE A 898 -35.95 -14.49 17.99
C ILE A 898 -37.35 -14.67 18.57
N ALA A 899 -37.44 -15.31 19.73
CA ALA A 899 -38.68 -15.48 20.49
C ALA A 899 -38.49 -14.89 21.89
N VAL A 900 -39.43 -14.04 22.33
CA VAL A 900 -39.45 -13.48 23.68
C VAL A 900 -40.51 -14.22 24.49
N SER A 901 -40.14 -14.83 25.62
CA SER A 901 -41.08 -15.54 26.48
C SER A 901 -41.25 -14.84 27.84
N GLY A 902 -42.52 -14.63 28.20
CA GLY A 902 -42.99 -14.16 29.50
C GLY A 902 -44.38 -14.73 29.75
N ARG A 903 -44.81 -14.88 31.01
CA ARG A 903 -46.09 -15.55 31.39
C ARG A 903 -47.38 -14.87 30.91
N SER A 904 -47.31 -13.88 30.02
CA SER A 904 -48.44 -13.35 29.25
C SER A 904 -47.93 -12.93 27.86
N ALA A 905 -47.90 -13.86 26.91
CA ALA A 905 -47.33 -13.64 25.58
C ALA A 905 -48.43 -13.29 24.57
N ALA A 906 -48.29 -12.14 23.91
CA ALA A 906 -48.69 -11.99 22.51
C ALA A 906 -47.43 -12.26 21.67
N SER A 907 -47.45 -13.28 20.82
CA SER A 907 -46.35 -13.64 19.94
C SER A 907 -46.21 -12.59 18.82
N GLY A 908 -45.08 -11.89 18.77
CA GLY A 908 -44.69 -11.10 17.61
C GLY A 908 -43.51 -11.76 16.91
N THR A 909 -43.73 -12.24 15.68
CA THR A 909 -42.67 -12.70 14.76
C THR A 909 -42.28 -11.55 13.83
N ARG A 910 -40.99 -11.24 13.74
CA ARG A 910 -40.36 -10.61 12.57
C ARG A 910 -39.09 -11.36 12.25
#